data_AF-A0A1H2WQ47-F1
#
_entry.id   AF-A0A1H2WQ47-F1
#
_cell.length_a   1.000
_cell.length_b   1.000
_cell.length_c   1.000
_cell.angle_alpha   90.00
_cell.angle_beta   90.00
_cell.angle_gamma   90.00
#
_symmetry.space_group_name_H-M   'P 1'
#
loop_
_entity.id
_entity.type
_entity.pdbx_description
1 polymer ?
#
loop_
_entity_poly.entity_id
_entity_poly.type
_entity_poly.pdbx_seq_one_letter_code
_entity_poly.pdbx_strand_id
1 'polypeptide(L)'
;MAFRPERLAEGNLCVIWVDDMIDVWTWREAFGLRIETPNLDAMMARAVRFSNAYATVPLCAPCRAEIATGLSPFRSGLVDLNRFWRDVMRPEKAWAHDLRRAGWHNFTTGKVDANYKPMPAAYRRMLFHEDLPAADDSNRLRVKEYLDRGPGIRGVNHPDDDGAQDDRFYDWTVAENAIRFLDRADPSRRNLIQLGFKHPHYNLESPDRFYAQYDPAAIVWPSSAAPEDYFGPQPGFAVYEAAYIANGRWTPEKSGDEAWRQVVRAYFAATSHADHEIGRFMRALEASPLGRDTTVVFLSDNGFNLGTHDSFHKMSQWDSAAHVPLAIWHAELEGRTVDLPVSLHNLPKTLMQLAGLPPRPDWTSGQSLLPLIDPVFGTYDRTKSPVTSVFGTLSVRPSTEGLTHLRYFRYPNGEEHVYDLAADPGETTNIAATAPLETLRAELVAGALDLGLDLRGFENPARGVNAMMAVDGSVVMAGGRGDTDYWAYGPAAERIRETRDGGMDTLWFMAGPDDYVLHCPPYVERIRIATVLTRKETDLTEGKVLRIVAHPSSPIHFETSERVEVDVTGSDGDDIMLGPKYGGATFHGGAGNDLLKAIATLPSSHHRFYGGAGSDTLMGGPGADTLDGGTGDDVIHGRRGRNTIFGGHGNDLITDGDGSSRIDTGPGRNRVVLGSGDDEVFVGTGVNLISPGPGNVRFTIGYGGVTVIETWRPGQTYDLTAWPAPPALTDCGAGVVRLNLGLSWVELREVGDPAAVAGQVVGPEGPAKERRG
;
A
#
# COMPACT_ATOMS: atom_id res chain seq x y z
N MET A 1 -25.91 38.22 7.51
CA MET A 1 -25.48 37.98 6.11
C MET A 1 -25.31 36.47 6.01
N ALA A 2 -25.54 35.87 4.84
CA ALA A 2 -25.72 34.42 4.72
C ALA A 2 -24.45 33.75 4.16
N PHE A 3 -24.35 32.43 4.30
CA PHE A 3 -23.36 31.55 3.64
C PHE A 3 -23.33 31.79 2.12
N ARG A 4 -22.49 32.73 1.67
CA ARG A 4 -22.45 33.27 0.29
C ARG A 4 -21.02 33.38 -0.25
N PRO A 5 -20.82 33.30 -1.59
CA PRO A 5 -19.50 33.28 -2.20
C PRO A 5 -18.55 34.39 -1.75
N GLU A 6 -19.04 35.64 -1.70
CA GLU A 6 -18.23 36.81 -1.37
C GLU A 6 -17.71 36.75 0.07
N ARG A 7 -18.53 36.22 0.98
CA ARG A 7 -18.15 36.07 2.39
C ARG A 7 -17.13 34.95 2.58
N LEU A 8 -17.35 33.81 1.94
CA LEU A 8 -16.47 32.64 2.07
C LEU A 8 -15.10 32.88 1.42
N ALA A 9 -15.05 33.65 0.35
CA ALA A 9 -13.80 34.04 -0.33
C ALA A 9 -12.83 34.86 0.56
N GLU A 10 -13.31 35.43 1.66
CA GLU A 10 -12.47 36.12 2.65
C GLU A 10 -12.25 35.30 3.94
N GLY A 11 -12.97 34.19 4.08
CA GLY A 11 -12.94 33.34 5.28
C GLY A 11 -11.75 32.39 5.36
N ASN A 12 -11.71 31.67 6.48
CA ASN A 12 -10.80 30.58 6.78
C ASN A 12 -11.39 29.23 6.36
N LEU A 13 -10.51 28.24 6.19
CA LEU A 13 -10.87 26.88 5.81
C LEU A 13 -10.28 25.90 6.82
N CYS A 14 -11.12 25.03 7.35
CA CYS A 14 -10.73 23.92 8.18
C CYS A 14 -11.15 22.61 7.50
N VAL A 15 -10.25 21.63 7.45
CA VAL A 15 -10.54 20.29 6.94
C VAL A 15 -10.19 19.27 8.01
N ILE A 16 -11.21 18.58 8.51
CA ILE A 16 -11.10 17.49 9.47
C ILE A 16 -11.17 16.18 8.69
N TRP A 17 -10.07 15.43 8.74
CA TRP A 17 -9.93 14.13 8.12
C TRP A 17 -9.97 13.07 9.21
N VAL A 18 -10.87 12.11 9.05
CA VAL A 18 -10.93 10.90 9.87
C VAL A 18 -10.51 9.72 9.01
N ASP A 19 -9.97 8.68 9.65
CA ASP A 19 -9.42 7.51 8.98
C ASP A 19 -10.28 6.29 9.33
N ASP A 20 -10.80 5.61 8.31
CA ASP A 20 -11.63 4.39 8.44
C ASP A 20 -12.96 4.56 9.22
N MET A 21 -13.55 5.77 9.28
CA MET A 21 -14.86 5.98 9.91
C MET A 21 -16.01 5.64 8.93
N ILE A 22 -16.83 4.65 9.29
CA ILE A 22 -18.10 4.36 8.62
C ILE A 22 -19.05 5.57 8.69
N ASP A 23 -20.04 5.69 7.78
CA ASP A 23 -21.10 6.68 8.00
C ASP A 23 -21.89 6.33 9.27
N VAL A 24 -21.47 6.91 10.39
CA VAL A 24 -21.99 6.59 11.72
C VAL A 24 -23.50 6.83 11.80
N TRP A 25 -24.05 7.79 11.05
CA TRP A 25 -25.50 8.03 11.06
C TRP A 25 -26.31 6.93 10.38
N THR A 26 -25.74 6.26 9.37
CA THR A 26 -26.32 5.09 8.73
C THR A 26 -26.17 3.85 9.60
N TRP A 27 -24.99 3.64 10.20
CA TRP A 27 -24.62 2.35 10.80
C TRP A 27 -24.67 2.29 12.33
N ARG A 28 -24.82 3.42 13.04
CA ARG A 28 -24.63 3.47 14.51
C ARG A 28 -25.57 2.60 15.31
N GLU A 29 -26.74 2.24 14.80
CA GLU A 29 -27.70 1.40 15.54
C GLU A 29 -27.70 -0.06 15.03
N ALA A 30 -26.88 -0.37 14.03
CA ALA A 30 -26.93 -1.66 13.35
C ALA A 30 -26.52 -2.83 14.26
N PHE A 31 -25.65 -2.61 15.25
CA PHE A 31 -25.04 -3.67 16.05
C PHE A 31 -25.66 -3.86 17.45
N GLY A 32 -26.93 -3.47 17.63
CA GLY A 32 -27.68 -3.60 18.90
C GLY A 32 -27.36 -2.53 19.96
N LEU A 33 -26.22 -1.86 19.85
CA LEU A 33 -25.87 -0.67 20.60
C LEU A 33 -25.73 0.53 19.66
N ARG A 34 -26.02 1.72 20.18
CA ARG A 34 -25.78 2.98 19.49
C ARG A 34 -24.32 3.38 19.63
N ILE A 35 -23.63 3.72 18.54
CA ILE A 35 -22.34 4.42 18.60
C ILE A 35 -22.56 5.85 19.09
N GLU A 36 -21.93 6.22 20.21
CA GLU A 36 -22.08 7.52 20.85
C GLU A 36 -21.15 8.57 20.22
N THR A 37 -21.76 9.55 19.53
CA THR A 37 -21.06 10.66 18.86
C THR A 37 -21.72 12.02 19.13
N PRO A 38 -21.88 12.43 20.40
CA PRO A 38 -22.65 13.63 20.76
C PRO A 38 -22.08 14.93 20.19
N ASN A 39 -20.76 15.03 19.99
CA ASN A 39 -20.15 16.26 19.48
C ASN A 39 -20.35 16.40 17.97
N LEU A 40 -20.23 15.30 17.22
CA LEU A 40 -20.56 15.23 15.80
C LEU A 40 -22.06 15.44 15.60
N ASP A 41 -22.93 14.86 16.43
CA ASP A 41 -24.38 15.12 16.36
C ASP A 41 -24.68 16.62 16.57
N ALA A 42 -24.02 17.28 17.53
CA ALA A 42 -24.15 18.73 17.74
C ALA A 42 -23.61 19.55 16.56
N MET A 43 -22.50 19.13 15.96
CA MET A 43 -21.95 19.75 14.75
C MET A 43 -22.92 19.58 13.57
N MET A 44 -23.45 18.38 13.35
CA MET A 44 -24.37 18.08 12.23
C MET A 44 -25.70 18.81 12.34
N ALA A 45 -26.16 19.12 13.55
CA ALA A 45 -27.34 19.96 13.77
C ALA A 45 -27.19 21.39 13.20
N ARG A 46 -25.96 21.81 12.86
CA ARG A 46 -25.62 23.11 12.27
C ARG A 46 -24.79 22.98 11.00
N ALA A 47 -24.79 21.81 10.37
CA ALA A 47 -24.04 21.53 9.14
C ALA A 47 -24.97 21.08 8.01
N VAL A 48 -24.47 21.15 6.78
CA VAL A 48 -25.05 20.40 5.67
C VAL A 48 -24.35 19.06 5.59
N ARG A 49 -25.05 17.98 5.95
CA ARG A 49 -24.56 16.59 5.83
C ARG A 49 -24.92 16.04 4.46
N PHE A 50 -23.97 15.36 3.82
CA PHE A 50 -24.21 14.59 2.61
C PHE A 50 -24.33 13.12 3.00
N SER A 51 -25.56 12.59 3.03
CA SER A 51 -25.87 11.28 3.63
C SER A 51 -25.58 10.08 2.75
N ASN A 52 -25.10 10.31 1.53
CA ASN A 52 -24.73 9.29 0.55
C ASN A 52 -23.40 9.68 -0.10
N ALA A 53 -22.35 9.90 0.70
CA ALA A 53 -21.03 10.29 0.20
C ALA A 53 -20.12 9.07 0.04
N TYR A 54 -19.45 8.94 -1.12
CA TYR A 54 -18.66 7.74 -1.44
C TYR A 54 -17.20 8.08 -1.77
N ALA A 55 -16.29 7.28 -1.22
CA ALA A 55 -14.88 7.29 -1.57
C ALA A 55 -14.65 6.61 -2.93
N THR A 56 -13.92 7.25 -3.85
CA THR A 56 -13.65 6.69 -5.18
C THR A 56 -12.85 5.39 -5.11
N VAL A 57 -11.92 5.28 -4.16
CA VAL A 57 -11.21 4.03 -3.83
C VAL A 57 -11.22 3.92 -2.31
N PRO A 58 -11.93 2.95 -1.70
CA PRO A 58 -12.02 2.77 -0.26
C PRO A 58 -10.71 2.21 0.34
N LEU A 59 -9.64 2.99 0.21
CA LEU A 59 -8.29 2.77 0.71
C LEU A 59 -7.67 4.14 1.07
N CYS A 60 -6.98 4.22 2.21
CA CYS A 60 -6.47 5.50 2.71
C CYS A 60 -5.55 6.25 1.73
N ALA A 61 -4.52 5.58 1.20
CA ALA A 61 -3.51 6.22 0.37
C ALA A 61 -4.08 6.81 -0.94
N PRO A 62 -4.83 6.05 -1.77
CA PRO A 62 -5.38 6.58 -3.01
C PRO A 62 -6.51 7.59 -2.79
N CYS A 63 -7.38 7.40 -1.80
CA CYS A 63 -8.43 8.40 -1.52
C CYS A 63 -7.84 9.74 -1.07
N ARG A 64 -6.88 9.72 -0.13
CA ARG A 64 -6.22 10.95 0.32
C ARG A 64 -5.38 11.58 -0.78
N ALA A 65 -4.81 10.80 -1.69
CA ALA A 65 -4.13 11.30 -2.88
C ALA A 65 -5.10 12.04 -3.82
N GLU A 66 -6.27 11.47 -4.09
CA GLU A 66 -7.32 12.09 -4.90
C GLU A 66 -7.74 13.44 -4.29
N ILE A 67 -8.04 13.47 -2.99
CA ILE A 67 -8.50 14.69 -2.33
C ILE A 67 -7.36 15.73 -2.24
N ALA A 68 -6.11 15.30 -1.98
CA ALA A 68 -4.98 16.22 -1.90
C ALA A 68 -4.66 16.87 -3.25
N THR A 69 -4.81 16.12 -4.36
CA THR A 69 -4.32 16.53 -5.69
C THR A 69 -5.39 16.94 -6.68
N GLY A 70 -6.66 16.56 -6.46
CA GLY A 70 -7.76 16.72 -7.41
C GLY A 70 -7.69 15.80 -8.63
N LEU A 71 -6.77 14.83 -8.64
CA LEU A 71 -6.62 13.88 -9.73
C LEU A 71 -7.25 12.54 -9.34
N SER A 72 -8.09 12.01 -10.23
CA SER A 72 -8.71 10.71 -10.02
C SER A 72 -7.65 9.60 -9.93
N PRO A 73 -7.95 8.46 -9.28
CA PRO A 73 -7.07 7.30 -9.19
C PRO A 73 -6.58 6.80 -10.56
N PHE A 74 -7.46 6.80 -11.57
CA PHE A 74 -7.14 6.36 -12.93
C PHE A 74 -6.24 7.33 -13.71
N ARG A 75 -6.08 8.57 -13.26
CA ARG A 75 -5.12 9.52 -13.84
C ARG A 75 -3.82 9.62 -13.05
N SER A 76 -3.90 9.38 -11.75
CA SER A 76 -2.72 9.43 -10.87
C SER A 76 -1.93 8.12 -10.87
N GLY A 77 -2.55 7.00 -11.26
CA GLY A 77 -1.97 5.66 -11.12
C GLY A 77 -1.83 5.22 -9.66
N LEU A 78 -2.48 5.92 -8.73
CA LEU A 78 -2.47 5.65 -7.30
C LEU A 78 -3.77 4.94 -6.92
N VAL A 79 -3.67 3.63 -6.82
CA VAL A 79 -4.80 2.72 -6.55
C VAL A 79 -4.47 1.67 -5.47
N ASP A 80 -3.25 1.73 -4.92
CA ASP A 80 -2.72 0.80 -3.93
C ASP A 80 -2.29 1.51 -2.63
N LEU A 81 -2.00 0.75 -1.58
CA LEU A 81 -1.63 1.27 -0.25
C LEU A 81 -0.13 1.54 -0.06
N ASN A 82 0.73 1.15 -1.02
CA ASN A 82 2.18 1.20 -0.83
C ASN A 82 2.83 2.45 -1.42
N ARG A 83 2.14 3.13 -2.33
CA ARG A 83 2.61 4.37 -2.93
C ARG A 83 1.78 5.54 -2.44
N PHE A 84 2.46 6.51 -1.85
CA PHE A 84 1.85 7.78 -1.51
C PHE A 84 2.00 8.75 -2.67
N TRP A 85 1.08 9.71 -2.78
CA TRP A 85 1.14 10.70 -3.86
C TRP A 85 2.46 11.49 -3.87
N ARG A 86 3.06 11.71 -2.69
CA ARG A 86 4.37 12.35 -2.53
C ARG A 86 5.56 11.52 -3.01
N ASP A 87 5.37 10.24 -3.30
CA ASP A 87 6.41 9.39 -3.88
C ASP A 87 6.44 9.52 -5.43
N VAL A 88 5.34 10.01 -6.03
CA VAL A 88 5.13 10.05 -7.48
C VAL A 88 4.93 11.45 -8.05
N MET A 89 4.43 12.40 -7.25
CA MET A 89 4.04 13.73 -7.70
C MET A 89 4.69 14.81 -6.85
N ARG A 90 5.17 15.87 -7.51
CA ARG A 90 5.77 17.04 -6.84
C ARG A 90 4.76 17.77 -5.94
N PRO A 91 5.19 18.46 -4.87
CA PRO A 91 4.29 19.13 -3.91
C PRO A 91 3.33 20.14 -4.55
N GLU A 92 3.71 20.79 -5.66
CA GLU A 92 2.85 21.73 -6.38
C GLU A 92 1.55 21.09 -6.86
N LYS A 93 1.46 19.75 -6.92
CA LYS A 93 0.23 19.03 -7.24
C LYS A 93 -0.86 19.08 -6.16
N ALA A 94 -0.54 19.44 -4.92
CA ALA A 94 -1.55 19.56 -3.87
C ALA A 94 -2.24 20.93 -3.84
N TRP A 95 -3.56 20.99 -3.64
CA TRP A 95 -4.30 22.28 -3.56
C TRP A 95 -3.87 23.15 -2.37
N ALA A 96 -3.29 22.55 -1.32
CA ALA A 96 -2.65 23.29 -0.24
C ALA A 96 -1.55 24.23 -0.75
N HIS A 97 -0.83 23.84 -1.82
CA HIS A 97 0.15 24.71 -2.47
C HIS A 97 -0.50 25.96 -3.09
N ASP A 98 -1.71 25.85 -3.65
CA ASP A 98 -2.39 27.00 -4.27
C ASP A 98 -2.83 28.01 -3.21
N LEU A 99 -3.36 27.52 -2.08
CA LEU A 99 -3.67 28.37 -0.93
C LEU A 99 -2.41 29.07 -0.43
N ARG A 100 -1.29 28.33 -0.33
CA ARG A 100 0.01 28.88 0.08
C ARG A 100 0.43 30.03 -0.83
N ARG A 101 0.29 29.86 -2.15
CA ARG A 101 0.59 30.89 -3.17
C ARG A 101 -0.39 32.05 -3.16
N ALA A 102 -1.64 31.81 -2.78
CA ALA A 102 -2.67 32.83 -2.61
C ALA A 102 -2.54 33.61 -1.28
N GLY A 103 -1.46 33.41 -0.52
CA GLY A 103 -1.17 34.16 0.69
C GLY A 103 -1.77 33.60 1.97
N TRP A 104 -2.30 32.38 1.95
CA TRP A 104 -2.85 31.73 3.14
C TRP A 104 -1.77 31.30 4.12
N HIS A 105 -2.16 31.29 5.40
CA HIS A 105 -1.41 30.62 6.46
C HIS A 105 -1.85 29.17 6.60
N ASN A 106 -1.04 28.27 6.05
CA ASN A 106 -1.33 26.84 6.08
C ASN A 106 -0.75 26.14 7.32
N PHE A 107 -1.63 25.54 8.11
CA PHE A 107 -1.35 24.68 9.26
C PHE A 107 -1.87 23.26 9.00
N THR A 108 -1.10 22.25 9.40
CA THR A 108 -1.52 20.85 9.39
C THR A 108 -0.98 20.09 10.60
N THR A 109 -1.72 19.06 11.02
CA THR A 109 -1.30 18.08 12.03
C THR A 109 -1.99 16.75 11.77
N GLY A 110 -1.32 15.64 12.09
CA GLY A 110 -1.85 14.30 11.97
C GLY A 110 -1.87 13.72 10.54
N LYS A 111 -2.76 12.75 10.29
CA LYS A 111 -2.76 11.89 9.10
C LYS A 111 -3.57 12.53 7.99
N VAL A 112 -2.97 13.45 7.24
CA VAL A 112 -3.61 14.10 6.08
C VAL A 112 -3.25 13.41 4.78
N ASP A 113 -1.99 12.97 4.63
CA ASP A 113 -1.43 12.39 3.40
C ASP A 113 -1.20 10.88 3.48
N ALA A 114 -2.09 10.21 4.24
CA ALA A 114 -2.08 8.77 4.50
C ALA A 114 -0.89 8.24 5.32
N ASN A 115 -0.13 9.12 5.99
CA ASN A 115 0.96 8.74 6.90
C ASN A 115 0.83 9.44 8.26
N TYR A 116 1.28 8.78 9.32
CA TYR A 116 1.24 9.28 10.71
C TYR A 116 2.47 10.11 11.08
N LYS A 117 3.23 10.57 10.09
CA LYS A 117 4.46 11.36 10.28
C LYS A 117 4.36 12.64 9.46
N PRO A 118 5.00 13.74 9.92
CA PRO A 118 5.12 14.95 9.12
C PRO A 118 5.66 14.66 7.72
N MET A 119 5.24 15.49 6.77
CA MET A 119 5.68 15.35 5.39
C MET A 119 7.20 15.50 5.27
N PRO A 120 7.83 14.86 4.27
CA PRO A 120 9.24 15.10 3.96
C PRO A 120 9.53 16.60 3.83
N ALA A 121 10.71 17.03 4.26
CA ALA A 121 11.03 18.46 4.39
C ALA A 121 10.89 19.26 3.08
N ALA A 122 11.02 18.61 1.91
CA ALA A 122 10.78 19.23 0.61
C ALA A 122 9.29 19.57 0.38
N TYR A 123 8.36 18.72 0.83
CA TYR A 123 6.92 18.95 0.73
C TYR A 123 6.46 19.95 1.79
N ARG A 124 6.85 19.71 3.05
CA ARG A 124 6.44 20.55 4.19
C ARG A 124 6.69 22.04 3.93
N ARG A 125 7.88 22.40 3.45
CA ARG A 125 8.25 23.81 3.19
C ARG A 125 7.43 24.48 2.10
N MET A 126 6.91 23.71 1.14
CA MET A 126 6.13 24.24 0.01
C MET A 126 4.63 24.28 0.31
N LEU A 127 4.14 23.42 1.20
CA LEU A 127 2.72 23.25 1.46
C LEU A 127 2.25 23.93 2.75
N PHE A 128 3.09 24.00 3.77
CA PHE A 128 2.68 24.40 5.11
C PHE A 128 3.66 25.42 5.72
N HIS A 129 3.14 26.35 6.51
CA HIS A 129 3.98 27.08 7.47
C HIS A 129 4.27 26.21 8.69
N GLU A 130 3.27 25.43 9.09
CA GLU A 130 3.28 24.61 10.29
C GLU A 130 2.75 23.21 9.94
N ASP A 131 3.58 22.20 10.19
CA ASP A 131 3.26 20.77 10.05
C ASP A 131 3.80 20.11 11.32
N LEU A 132 2.91 20.02 12.31
CA LEU A 132 3.24 19.56 13.65
C LEU A 132 3.08 18.03 13.75
N PRO A 133 4.07 17.32 14.33
CA PRO A 133 3.96 15.88 14.50
C PRO A 133 2.88 15.52 15.52
N ALA A 134 2.20 14.41 15.26
CA ALA A 134 1.51 13.59 16.25
C ALA A 134 2.16 12.20 16.22
N ALA A 135 2.50 11.64 17.37
CA ALA A 135 3.16 10.34 17.45
C ALA A 135 2.13 9.23 17.57
N ASP A 136 2.22 8.24 16.69
CA ASP A 136 1.51 6.96 16.85
C ASP A 136 2.51 5.91 17.35
N ASP A 137 2.50 5.68 18.68
CA ASP A 137 3.37 4.70 19.34
C ASP A 137 2.71 3.33 19.48
N SER A 138 1.50 3.16 18.93
CA SER A 138 0.78 1.90 18.97
C SER A 138 1.42 0.83 18.08
N ASN A 139 1.41 -0.43 18.53
CA ASN A 139 2.04 -1.52 17.80
C ASN A 139 1.07 -2.69 17.57
N ARG A 140 1.06 -3.26 16.36
CA ARG A 140 0.10 -4.31 15.94
C ARG A 140 0.30 -5.68 16.60
N LEU A 141 1.31 -5.84 17.47
CA LEU A 141 1.81 -7.15 17.91
C LEU A 141 1.08 -7.77 19.11
N ARG A 142 0.22 -7.03 19.84
CA ARG A 142 -0.29 -7.47 21.16
C ARG A 142 -1.77 -7.80 21.23
N VAL A 143 -2.45 -7.98 20.10
CA VAL A 143 -3.91 -8.22 20.13
C VAL A 143 -4.29 -9.55 20.79
N LYS A 144 -3.43 -10.57 20.76
CA LYS A 144 -3.63 -11.80 21.52
C LYS A 144 -3.64 -11.56 23.04
N GLU A 145 -2.80 -10.65 23.53
CA GLU A 145 -2.72 -10.32 24.96
C GLU A 145 -3.95 -9.54 25.45
N TYR A 146 -4.65 -8.84 24.54
CA TYR A 146 -5.88 -8.10 24.81
C TYR A 146 -7.08 -9.03 25.04
N LEU A 147 -7.23 -10.07 24.22
CA LEU A 147 -8.36 -11.01 24.32
C LEU A 147 -8.34 -11.83 25.63
N ASP A 148 -7.16 -12.18 26.14
CA ASP A 148 -7.02 -13.00 27.36
C ASP A 148 -7.28 -12.23 28.66
N ARG A 149 -7.27 -10.89 28.63
CA ARG A 149 -7.36 -10.03 29.83
C ARG A 149 -8.59 -9.13 29.87
N GLY A 150 -9.36 -9.08 28.78
CA GLY A 150 -10.42 -8.08 28.58
C GLY A 150 -9.84 -6.70 28.19
N PRO A 151 -10.70 -5.72 27.87
CA PRO A 151 -10.26 -4.36 27.57
C PRO A 151 -9.51 -3.77 28.77
N GLY A 152 -8.33 -3.23 28.47
CA GLY A 152 -7.33 -2.79 29.42
C GLY A 152 -5.94 -3.19 28.93
N ILE A 153 -5.34 -2.36 28.08
CA ILE A 153 -3.93 -2.54 27.68
C ILE A 153 -3.04 -2.05 28.82
N ARG A 154 -2.01 -2.83 29.16
CA ARG A 154 -1.03 -2.47 30.18
C ARG A 154 -0.39 -1.11 29.88
N GLY A 155 -0.73 -0.10 30.70
CA GLY A 155 0.01 1.17 30.79
C GLY A 155 -0.77 2.43 30.44
N VAL A 156 -2.03 2.32 30.00
CA VAL A 156 -2.90 3.46 29.72
C VAL A 156 -4.29 3.17 30.29
N ASN A 157 -4.81 4.11 31.07
CA ASN A 157 -6.17 4.22 31.62
C ASN A 157 -6.65 3.04 32.51
N HIS A 158 -6.54 3.29 33.80
CA HIS A 158 -7.02 2.47 34.92
C HIS A 158 -8.56 2.45 34.96
N PRO A 159 -9.22 1.54 35.71
CA PRO A 159 -10.67 1.61 35.97
C PRO A 159 -11.19 2.94 36.53
N ASP A 160 -10.30 3.86 36.93
CA ASP A 160 -10.59 5.22 37.38
C ASP A 160 -10.04 6.29 36.39
N ASP A 161 -10.13 6.03 35.08
CA ASP A 161 -9.72 6.95 34.02
C ASP A 161 -10.44 8.32 34.13
N ASP A 162 -9.69 9.34 34.52
CA ASP A 162 -10.14 10.73 34.70
C ASP A 162 -9.67 11.67 33.57
N GLY A 163 -9.03 11.13 32.53
CA GLY A 163 -8.49 11.90 31.40
C GLY A 163 -7.08 12.47 31.60
N ALA A 164 -6.43 12.27 32.76
CA ALA A 164 -5.09 12.81 33.02
C ALA A 164 -3.98 12.23 32.12
N GLN A 165 -4.27 11.19 31.34
CA GLN A 165 -3.33 10.55 30.40
C GLN A 165 -3.78 10.65 28.94
N ASP A 166 -4.77 11.49 28.63
CA ASP A 166 -5.24 11.65 27.26
C ASP A 166 -4.14 12.16 26.33
N ASP A 167 -3.14 12.86 26.89
CA ASP A 167 -1.95 13.36 26.19
C ASP A 167 -1.07 12.28 25.55
N ARG A 168 -1.31 11.02 25.88
CA ARG A 168 -0.64 9.86 25.27
C ARG A 168 -1.27 9.40 23.97
N PHE A 169 -2.49 9.83 23.68
CA PHE A 169 -3.20 9.37 22.50
C PHE A 169 -2.93 10.27 21.30
N TYR A 170 -2.84 9.64 20.13
CA TYR A 170 -2.59 10.31 18.87
C TYR A 170 -3.64 11.40 18.58
N ASP A 171 -4.92 11.06 18.70
CA ASP A 171 -6.02 11.98 18.36
C ASP A 171 -6.11 13.19 19.30
N TRP A 172 -5.77 12.99 20.58
CA TRP A 172 -5.61 14.11 21.52
C TRP A 172 -4.54 15.08 21.04
N THR A 173 -3.39 14.55 20.57
CA THR A 173 -2.27 15.39 20.09
C THR A 173 -2.67 16.17 18.84
N VAL A 174 -3.44 15.54 17.94
CA VAL A 174 -4.00 16.20 16.75
C VAL A 174 -4.89 17.38 17.15
N ALA A 175 -5.85 17.16 18.05
CA ALA A 175 -6.74 18.22 18.53
C ALA A 175 -5.98 19.31 19.28
N GLU A 176 -5.10 18.95 20.20
CA GLU A 176 -4.30 19.88 21.02
C GLU A 176 -3.40 20.77 20.15
N ASN A 177 -2.72 20.20 19.14
CA ASN A 177 -1.90 20.98 18.21
C ASN A 177 -2.71 22.07 17.50
N ALA A 178 -3.93 21.75 17.06
CA ALA A 178 -4.82 22.69 16.40
C ALA A 178 -5.42 23.72 17.35
N ILE A 179 -5.81 23.32 18.58
CA ILE A 179 -6.28 24.23 19.62
C ILE A 179 -5.21 25.28 19.94
N ARG A 180 -3.96 24.86 20.15
CA ARG A 180 -2.83 25.78 20.38
C ARG A 180 -2.55 26.70 19.20
N PHE A 181 -2.84 26.25 17.98
CA PHE A 181 -2.72 27.10 16.80
C PHE A 181 -3.76 28.23 16.82
N LEU A 182 -5.01 27.94 17.21
CA LEU A 182 -6.07 28.95 17.32
C LEU A 182 -5.73 30.09 18.27
N ASP A 183 -5.01 29.82 19.37
CA ASP A 183 -4.57 30.83 20.35
C ASP A 183 -3.61 31.89 19.76
N ARG A 184 -2.88 31.53 18.71
CA ARG A 184 -1.83 32.36 18.11
C ARG A 184 -2.07 32.73 16.65
N ALA A 185 -3.13 32.21 16.05
CA ALA A 185 -3.45 32.46 14.65
C ALA A 185 -3.82 33.93 14.44
N ASP A 186 -3.35 34.51 13.33
CA ASP A 186 -3.65 35.90 12.98
C ASP A 186 -5.04 35.98 12.31
N PRO A 187 -6.04 36.63 12.95
CA PRO A 187 -7.38 36.75 12.40
C PRO A 187 -7.48 37.69 11.20
N SER A 188 -6.44 38.49 10.93
CA SER A 188 -6.36 39.33 9.73
C SER A 188 -5.87 38.57 8.49
N ARG A 189 -5.42 37.32 8.68
CA ARG A 189 -4.98 36.42 7.60
C ARG A 189 -5.98 35.31 7.39
N ARG A 190 -6.01 34.78 6.17
CA ARG A 190 -6.74 33.57 5.86
C ARG A 190 -5.93 32.35 6.29
N ASN A 191 -6.57 31.46 7.02
CA ASN A 191 -5.94 30.29 7.60
C ASN A 191 -6.52 29.01 6.99
N LEU A 192 -5.63 28.09 6.60
CA LEU A 192 -5.97 26.71 6.31
C LEU A 192 -5.58 25.89 7.54
N ILE A 193 -6.54 25.17 8.12
CA ILE A 193 -6.34 24.30 9.29
C ILE A 193 -6.68 22.88 8.87
N GLN A 194 -5.71 21.97 8.89
CA GLN A 194 -5.95 20.55 8.61
C GLN A 194 -5.66 19.68 9.82
N LEU A 195 -6.62 18.83 10.17
CA LEU A 195 -6.54 17.89 11.29
C LEU A 195 -6.77 16.48 10.77
N GLY A 196 -5.77 15.61 10.86
CA GLY A 196 -5.88 14.21 10.46
C GLY A 196 -5.94 13.26 11.65
N PHE A 197 -7.16 12.93 12.08
CA PHE A 197 -7.44 11.93 13.11
C PHE A 197 -7.18 10.52 12.59
N LYS A 198 -6.71 9.63 13.49
CA LYS A 198 -6.43 8.22 13.22
C LYS A 198 -7.63 7.35 13.51
N HIS A 199 -8.32 7.53 14.63
CA HIS A 199 -9.40 6.61 14.96
C HIS A 199 -10.65 6.90 14.10
N PRO A 200 -11.41 5.85 13.74
CA PRO A 200 -11.35 4.48 14.28
C PRO A 200 -10.50 3.48 13.48
N HIS A 201 -9.48 3.91 12.71
CA HIS A 201 -8.54 2.99 12.05
C HIS A 201 -7.92 1.97 13.01
N TYR A 202 -7.64 0.77 12.46
CA TYR A 202 -7.05 -0.33 13.19
C TYR A 202 -5.78 0.00 14.00
N ASN A 203 -6.00 -0.23 15.28
CA ASN A 203 -5.29 -0.76 16.45
C ASN A 203 -6.27 -0.59 17.65
N LEU A 204 -7.24 0.32 17.46
CA LEU A 204 -8.45 0.59 18.24
C LEU A 204 -8.17 1.03 19.68
N GLU A 205 -7.00 1.59 19.93
CA GLU A 205 -6.58 2.02 21.27
C GLU A 205 -7.24 3.36 21.63
N SER A 206 -8.08 3.34 22.66
CA SER A 206 -8.74 4.55 23.17
C SER A 206 -8.77 4.54 24.71
N PRO A 207 -9.06 5.68 25.35
CA PRO A 207 -9.25 5.73 26.79
C PRO A 207 -10.31 4.75 27.31
N ASP A 208 -10.04 4.07 28.43
CA ASP A 208 -10.93 3.06 29.04
C ASP A 208 -12.35 3.58 29.30
N ARG A 209 -12.49 4.88 29.62
CA ARG A 209 -13.81 5.50 29.80
C ARG A 209 -14.70 5.45 28.54
N PHE A 210 -14.14 5.37 27.34
CA PHE A 210 -14.91 5.17 26.11
C PHE A 210 -15.28 3.71 25.92
N TYR A 211 -14.41 2.76 26.28
CA TYR A 211 -14.77 1.35 26.33
C TYR A 211 -15.90 1.07 27.31
N ALA A 212 -15.90 1.74 28.46
CA ALA A 212 -16.90 1.57 29.52
C ALA A 212 -18.33 1.98 29.09
N GLN A 213 -18.47 2.73 27.99
CA GLN A 213 -19.78 3.12 27.43
C GLN A 213 -20.51 1.94 26.77
N TYR A 214 -19.79 0.88 26.44
CA TYR A 214 -20.29 -0.20 25.59
C TYR A 214 -20.15 -1.56 26.28
N ASP A 215 -21.29 -2.20 26.56
CA ASP A 215 -21.34 -3.57 27.04
C ASP A 215 -21.18 -4.55 25.86
N PRO A 216 -20.09 -5.34 25.78
CA PRO A 216 -19.89 -6.29 24.69
C PRO A 216 -21.00 -7.36 24.62
N ALA A 217 -21.68 -7.67 25.73
CA ALA A 217 -22.80 -8.61 25.72
C ALA A 217 -24.03 -8.09 24.97
N ALA A 218 -24.17 -6.77 24.84
CA ALA A 218 -25.27 -6.13 24.11
C ALA A 218 -24.98 -5.93 22.61
N ILE A 219 -23.75 -6.16 22.16
CA ILE A 219 -23.37 -6.11 20.74
C ILE A 219 -23.94 -7.35 20.05
N VAL A 220 -24.75 -7.15 19.00
CA VAL A 220 -25.35 -8.24 18.22
C VAL A 220 -25.00 -8.12 16.75
N TRP A 221 -25.03 -9.25 16.05
CA TRP A 221 -24.85 -9.26 14.60
C TRP A 221 -25.89 -8.35 13.94
N PRO A 222 -25.49 -7.51 12.97
CA PRO A 222 -26.41 -6.52 12.43
C PRO A 222 -27.56 -7.19 11.70
N SER A 223 -28.79 -6.70 11.92
CA SER A 223 -29.99 -7.29 11.33
C SER A 223 -30.04 -7.15 9.81
N SER A 224 -29.25 -6.25 9.25
CA SER A 224 -29.07 -6.08 7.81
C SER A 224 -28.12 -7.10 7.19
N ALA A 225 -27.30 -7.81 7.97
CA ALA A 225 -26.38 -8.82 7.43
C ALA A 225 -27.09 -10.13 7.09
N ALA A 226 -26.51 -10.88 6.16
CA ALA A 226 -26.98 -12.23 5.87
C ALA A 226 -26.63 -13.17 7.04
N PRO A 227 -27.48 -14.18 7.34
CA PRO A 227 -27.17 -15.20 8.35
C PRO A 227 -25.84 -15.93 8.08
N GLU A 228 -25.48 -16.11 6.81
CA GLU A 228 -24.28 -16.81 6.37
C GLU A 228 -23.00 -16.04 6.70
N ASP A 229 -23.05 -14.70 6.75
CA ASP A 229 -21.89 -13.82 6.99
C ASP A 229 -21.18 -14.14 8.32
N TYR A 230 -21.89 -14.76 9.27
CA TYR A 230 -21.35 -15.19 10.56
C TYR A 230 -20.37 -16.37 10.43
N PHE A 231 -20.50 -17.19 9.39
CA PHE A 231 -19.71 -18.41 9.18
C PHE A 231 -18.85 -18.40 7.91
N GLY A 232 -19.09 -17.47 6.99
CA GLY A 232 -18.34 -17.33 5.75
C GLY A 232 -19.07 -16.45 4.72
N PRO A 233 -18.52 -16.31 3.50
CA PRO A 233 -19.16 -15.55 2.45
C PRO A 233 -20.50 -16.18 2.01
N GLN A 234 -21.41 -15.35 1.53
CA GLN A 234 -22.76 -15.75 1.11
C GLN A 234 -22.74 -16.69 -0.12
N PRO A 235 -23.74 -17.56 -0.32
CA PRO A 235 -23.90 -18.31 -1.56
C PRO A 235 -24.09 -17.37 -2.77
N GLY A 236 -23.30 -17.56 -3.84
CA GLY A 236 -23.33 -16.66 -5.01
C GLY A 236 -22.62 -15.33 -4.79
N PHE A 237 -21.85 -15.21 -3.70
CA PHE A 237 -20.91 -14.11 -3.50
C PHE A 237 -19.83 -14.15 -4.59
N ALA A 238 -19.54 -13.01 -5.21
CA ALA A 238 -18.60 -12.93 -6.31
C ALA A 238 -17.23 -13.48 -5.87
N VAL A 239 -16.76 -14.53 -6.54
CA VAL A 239 -15.51 -15.23 -6.20
C VAL A 239 -14.32 -14.27 -6.25
N TYR A 240 -14.39 -13.29 -7.15
CA TYR A 240 -13.41 -12.23 -7.25
C TYR A 240 -13.31 -11.50 -5.91
N GLU A 241 -14.40 -10.91 -5.39
CA GLU A 241 -14.36 -10.15 -4.13
C GLU A 241 -14.01 -11.02 -2.91
N ALA A 242 -14.44 -12.28 -2.86
CA ALA A 242 -14.08 -13.21 -1.79
C ALA A 242 -12.56 -13.45 -1.68
N ALA A 243 -11.87 -13.53 -2.82
CA ALA A 243 -10.41 -13.70 -2.85
C ALA A 243 -9.65 -12.51 -2.26
N TYR A 244 -10.28 -11.32 -2.23
CA TYR A 244 -9.71 -10.07 -1.69
C TYR A 244 -10.13 -9.80 -0.25
N ILE A 245 -11.41 -10.04 0.07
CA ILE A 245 -12.04 -9.71 1.35
C ILE A 245 -11.67 -10.70 2.45
N ALA A 246 -11.43 -11.96 2.10
CA ALA A 246 -11.08 -12.94 3.09
C ALA A 246 -9.78 -12.51 3.79
N ASN A 247 -9.91 -12.06 5.05
CA ASN A 247 -8.76 -11.67 5.85
C ASN A 247 -7.79 -12.86 5.97
N GLY A 248 -6.49 -12.55 6.00
CA GLY A 248 -5.40 -13.53 6.07
C GLY A 248 -5.50 -14.49 7.28
N ARG A 249 -4.49 -15.35 7.45
CA ARG A 249 -4.42 -16.24 8.63
C ARG A 249 -4.56 -15.44 9.94
N TRP A 250 -5.42 -15.96 10.83
CA TRP A 250 -5.79 -15.49 12.18
C TRP A 250 -5.98 -13.97 12.30
N THR A 251 -7.24 -13.56 12.45
CA THR A 251 -7.58 -12.23 12.95
C THR A 251 -8.39 -12.33 14.24
N PRO A 252 -8.25 -11.37 15.18
CA PRO A 252 -8.97 -11.36 16.46
C PRO A 252 -10.48 -11.55 16.29
N GLU A 253 -11.08 -10.84 15.34
CA GLU A 253 -12.50 -10.90 15.04
C GLU A 253 -12.98 -12.26 14.52
N LYS A 254 -12.09 -13.07 13.92
CA LYS A 254 -12.40 -14.44 13.49
C LYS A 254 -12.08 -15.49 14.57
N SER A 255 -11.75 -15.06 15.80
CA SER A 255 -11.40 -15.95 16.92
C SER A 255 -12.61 -16.36 17.78
N GLY A 256 -13.83 -16.05 17.34
CA GLY A 256 -15.10 -16.39 18.00
C GLY A 256 -15.97 -15.18 18.32
N ASP A 257 -17.22 -15.43 18.71
CA ASP A 257 -18.25 -14.40 18.97
C ASP A 257 -17.78 -13.32 19.97
N GLU A 258 -17.21 -13.74 21.10
CA GLU A 258 -16.71 -12.82 22.12
C GLU A 258 -15.59 -11.93 21.58
N ALA A 259 -14.65 -12.50 20.82
CA ALA A 259 -13.55 -11.73 20.26
C ALA A 259 -14.03 -10.72 19.21
N TRP A 260 -15.01 -11.11 18.37
CA TRP A 260 -15.70 -10.20 17.45
C TRP A 260 -16.38 -9.03 18.19
N ARG A 261 -17.18 -9.33 19.23
CA ARG A 261 -17.84 -8.30 20.05
C ARG A 261 -16.84 -7.32 20.65
N GLN A 262 -15.70 -7.80 21.12
CA GLN A 262 -14.64 -6.92 21.66
C GLN A 262 -14.00 -6.02 20.60
N VAL A 263 -13.87 -6.49 19.35
CA VAL A 263 -13.39 -5.67 18.23
C VAL A 263 -14.41 -4.59 17.87
N VAL A 264 -15.69 -4.93 17.78
CA VAL A 264 -16.77 -3.94 17.54
C VAL A 264 -16.83 -2.92 18.67
N ARG A 265 -16.76 -3.37 19.93
CA ARG A 265 -16.67 -2.50 21.11
C ARG A 265 -15.51 -1.50 21.00
N ALA A 266 -14.33 -2.00 20.63
CA ALA A 266 -13.14 -1.17 20.49
C ALA A 266 -13.29 -0.14 19.35
N TYR A 267 -13.92 -0.52 18.23
CA TYR A 267 -14.25 0.41 17.14
C TYR A 267 -15.21 1.52 17.60
N PHE A 268 -16.23 1.16 18.38
CA PHE A 268 -17.21 2.11 18.92
C PHE A 268 -16.52 3.09 19.90
N ALA A 269 -15.71 2.56 20.82
CA ALA A 269 -14.92 3.36 21.76
C ALA A 269 -13.96 4.33 21.05
N ALA A 270 -13.24 3.84 20.04
CA ALA A 270 -12.34 4.65 19.22
C ALA A 270 -13.08 5.75 18.45
N THR A 271 -14.29 5.45 17.95
CA THR A 271 -15.15 6.43 17.27
C THR A 271 -15.62 7.52 18.24
N SER A 272 -16.07 7.16 19.45
CA SER A 272 -16.47 8.12 20.48
C SER A 272 -15.30 8.96 21.03
N HIS A 273 -14.10 8.39 21.06
CA HIS A 273 -12.90 9.13 21.42
C HIS A 273 -12.55 10.18 20.35
N ALA A 274 -12.58 9.81 19.07
CA ALA A 274 -12.39 10.76 17.96
C ALA A 274 -13.46 11.87 18.00
N ASP A 275 -14.73 11.51 18.23
CA ASP A 275 -15.83 12.47 18.44
C ASP A 275 -15.53 13.47 19.58
N HIS A 276 -15.05 12.97 20.73
CA HIS A 276 -14.69 13.81 21.86
C HIS A 276 -13.61 14.83 21.51
N GLU A 277 -12.55 14.39 20.84
CA GLU A 277 -11.42 15.22 20.44
C GLU A 277 -11.78 16.25 19.36
N ILE A 278 -12.61 15.85 18.38
CA ILE A 278 -13.20 16.78 17.42
C ILE A 278 -14.06 17.83 18.14
N GLY A 279 -14.86 17.40 19.12
CA GLY A 279 -15.67 18.30 19.94
C GLY A 279 -14.84 19.31 20.73
N ARG A 280 -13.70 18.89 21.30
CA ARG A 280 -12.75 19.80 21.96
C ARG A 280 -12.24 20.87 20.99
N PHE A 281 -11.81 20.46 19.80
CA PHE A 281 -11.35 21.38 18.78
C PHE A 281 -12.47 22.34 18.31
N MET A 282 -13.66 21.83 18.02
CA MET A 282 -14.79 22.64 17.54
C MET A 282 -15.22 23.70 18.57
N ARG A 283 -15.25 23.36 19.87
CA ARG A 283 -15.52 24.34 20.94
C ARG A 283 -14.45 25.44 20.99
N ALA A 284 -13.18 25.07 20.85
CA ALA A 284 -12.08 26.04 20.79
C ALA A 284 -12.16 26.93 19.55
N LEU A 285 -12.49 26.35 18.39
CA LEU A 285 -12.68 27.08 17.14
C LEU A 285 -13.80 28.10 17.27
N GLU A 286 -14.98 27.69 17.73
CA GLU A 286 -16.13 28.58 17.92
C GLU A 286 -15.85 29.72 18.92
N ALA A 287 -15.04 29.46 19.96
CA ALA A 287 -14.63 30.48 20.92
C ALA A 287 -13.51 31.40 20.40
N SER A 288 -12.78 31.00 19.35
CA SER A 288 -11.65 31.75 18.80
C SER A 288 -12.11 32.93 17.94
N PRO A 289 -11.25 33.94 17.72
CA PRO A 289 -11.50 35.01 16.76
C PRO A 289 -11.74 34.53 15.31
N LEU A 290 -11.27 33.33 14.96
CA LEU A 290 -11.46 32.74 13.63
C LEU A 290 -12.83 32.07 13.45
N GLY A 291 -13.47 31.64 14.54
CA GLY A 291 -14.57 30.67 14.52
C GLY A 291 -15.76 31.08 13.66
N ARG A 292 -16.16 32.35 13.75
CA ARG A 292 -17.29 32.89 12.98
C ARG A 292 -17.08 32.81 11.46
N ASP A 293 -15.82 32.92 11.03
CA ASP A 293 -15.44 33.07 9.62
C ASP A 293 -14.72 31.84 9.08
N THR A 294 -14.81 30.71 9.78
CA THR A 294 -14.22 29.45 9.38
C THR A 294 -15.28 28.51 8.82
N THR A 295 -15.08 28.05 7.59
CA THR A 295 -15.84 26.90 7.06
C THR A 295 -15.11 25.62 7.41
N VAL A 296 -15.80 24.67 8.03
CA VAL A 296 -15.25 23.36 8.39
C VAL A 296 -15.82 22.31 7.43
N VAL A 297 -14.93 21.59 6.76
CA VAL A 297 -15.26 20.38 5.98
C VAL A 297 -14.85 19.17 6.81
N PHE A 298 -15.81 18.31 7.12
CA PHE A 298 -15.59 17.06 7.86
C PHE A 298 -15.75 15.87 6.92
N LEU A 299 -14.77 14.97 6.90
CA LEU A 299 -14.82 13.75 6.09
C LEU A 299 -14.10 12.56 6.73
N SER A 300 -14.51 11.34 6.35
CA SER A 300 -13.65 10.16 6.39
C SER A 300 -13.05 9.89 5.01
N ASP A 301 -11.86 9.32 4.94
CA ASP A 301 -11.25 8.89 3.67
C ASP A 301 -11.92 7.63 3.09
N ASN A 302 -12.26 6.67 3.95
CA ASN A 302 -13.03 5.49 3.60
C ASN A 302 -13.83 5.00 4.82
N GLY A 303 -14.77 4.10 4.58
CA GLY A 303 -15.51 3.39 5.62
C GLY A 303 -14.73 2.18 6.14
N PHE A 304 -15.44 1.26 6.77
CA PHE A 304 -14.88 0.08 7.42
C PHE A 304 -15.93 -1.04 7.58
N ASN A 305 -15.55 -2.28 7.27
CA ASN A 305 -16.36 -3.46 7.54
C ASN A 305 -16.18 -3.93 9.00
N LEU A 306 -17.29 -4.29 9.65
CA LEU A 306 -17.34 -4.83 11.02
C LEU A 306 -17.94 -6.25 11.08
N GLY A 307 -17.91 -6.98 9.95
CA GLY A 307 -18.32 -8.39 9.87
C GLY A 307 -19.33 -8.73 8.77
N THR A 308 -20.05 -7.74 8.25
CA THR A 308 -20.93 -7.92 7.07
C THR A 308 -20.13 -8.53 5.91
N HIS A 309 -20.72 -9.48 5.19
CA HIS A 309 -20.08 -10.21 4.08
C HIS A 309 -18.81 -11.01 4.45
N ASP A 310 -18.67 -11.45 5.71
CA ASP A 310 -17.44 -12.07 6.25
C ASP A 310 -16.19 -11.18 6.06
N SER A 311 -16.41 -9.86 6.00
CA SER A 311 -15.40 -8.83 5.77
C SER A 311 -15.11 -8.04 7.04
N PHE A 312 -13.83 -7.70 7.24
CA PHE A 312 -13.40 -6.69 8.21
C PHE A 312 -12.35 -5.80 7.60
N HIS A 313 -12.27 -4.56 8.08
CA HIS A 313 -11.44 -3.48 7.52
C HIS A 313 -12.02 -2.90 6.23
N LYS A 314 -11.17 -2.20 5.48
CA LYS A 314 -11.47 -1.59 4.16
C LYS A 314 -11.20 -2.61 3.03
N MET A 315 -10.80 -2.16 1.84
CA MET A 315 -10.46 -3.06 0.71
C MET A 315 -11.64 -3.86 0.13
N SER A 316 -12.87 -3.39 0.29
CA SER A 316 -14.06 -3.96 -0.35
C SER A 316 -14.90 -2.87 -1.01
N GLN A 317 -15.80 -3.29 -1.89
CA GLN A 317 -16.75 -2.36 -2.52
C GLN A 317 -18.03 -2.17 -1.69
N TRP A 318 -18.30 -2.99 -0.67
CA TRP A 318 -19.48 -2.85 0.18
C TRP A 318 -19.69 -1.45 0.75
N ASP A 319 -20.96 -1.10 0.98
CA ASP A 319 -21.39 0.24 1.40
C ASP A 319 -20.69 0.64 2.69
N SER A 320 -20.60 -0.26 3.67
CA SER A 320 -19.85 -0.05 4.91
C SER A 320 -18.39 0.40 4.70
N ALA A 321 -17.72 -0.01 3.61
CA ALA A 321 -16.34 0.39 3.29
C ALA A 321 -16.23 1.61 2.37
N ALA A 322 -17.20 1.82 1.47
CA ALA A 322 -17.16 2.87 0.47
C ALA A 322 -17.94 4.15 0.87
N HIS A 323 -19.01 3.99 1.64
CA HIS A 323 -19.86 5.07 2.15
C HIS A 323 -19.24 5.69 3.40
N VAL A 324 -18.99 6.99 3.32
CA VAL A 324 -18.29 7.77 4.33
C VAL A 324 -19.14 8.92 4.86
N PRO A 325 -18.89 9.36 6.10
CA PRO A 325 -19.44 10.62 6.56
C PRO A 325 -18.81 11.80 5.81
N LEU A 326 -19.65 12.74 5.37
CA LEU A 326 -19.23 14.01 4.77
C LEU A 326 -20.17 15.15 5.20
N ALA A 327 -19.59 16.26 5.64
CA ALA A 327 -20.37 17.45 5.98
C ALA A 327 -19.61 18.76 5.78
N ILE A 328 -20.37 19.84 5.57
CA ILE A 328 -19.87 21.21 5.54
C ILE A 328 -20.59 22.01 6.64
N TRP A 329 -19.81 22.52 7.58
CA TRP A 329 -20.27 23.35 8.68
C TRP A 329 -19.75 24.78 8.54
N HIS A 330 -20.58 25.73 8.95
CA HIS A 330 -20.21 27.14 9.08
C HIS A 330 -21.14 27.78 10.11
N ALA A 331 -20.68 28.81 10.83
CA ALA A 331 -21.47 29.43 11.89
C ALA A 331 -22.83 30.00 11.42
N GLU A 332 -22.94 30.33 10.13
CA GLU A 332 -24.15 30.87 9.48
C GLU A 332 -24.98 29.82 8.72
N LEU A 333 -24.62 28.53 8.77
CA LEU A 333 -25.41 27.45 8.18
C LEU A 333 -26.47 26.94 9.15
N GLU A 334 -27.60 26.51 8.57
CA GLU A 334 -28.62 25.75 9.27
C GLU A 334 -28.45 24.25 8.97
N GLY A 335 -28.77 23.41 9.96
CA GLY A 335 -28.68 21.96 9.84
C GLY A 335 -29.61 21.41 8.77
N ARG A 336 -29.07 20.62 7.84
CA ARG A 336 -29.87 19.86 6.86
C ARG A 336 -29.09 18.69 6.28
N THR A 337 -29.82 17.80 5.65
CA THR A 337 -29.26 16.64 4.94
C THR A 337 -29.49 16.78 3.44
N VAL A 338 -28.47 16.43 2.65
CA VAL A 338 -28.54 16.23 1.21
C VAL A 338 -28.42 14.74 0.94
N ASP A 339 -29.52 14.13 0.49
CA ASP A 339 -29.59 12.69 0.25
C ASP A 339 -29.12 12.26 -1.14
N LEU A 340 -28.79 13.22 -2.01
CA LEU A 340 -28.21 12.92 -3.32
C LEU A 340 -26.87 12.19 -3.14
N PRO A 341 -26.63 11.06 -3.83
CA PRO A 341 -25.31 10.46 -3.87
C PRO A 341 -24.23 11.42 -4.39
N VAL A 342 -23.10 11.51 -3.69
CA VAL A 342 -21.97 12.37 -4.05
C VAL A 342 -20.64 11.64 -3.85
N SER A 343 -19.59 12.08 -4.55
CA SER A 343 -18.25 11.49 -4.46
C SER A 343 -17.30 12.41 -3.71
N LEU A 344 -16.36 11.84 -2.96
CA LEU A 344 -15.24 12.60 -2.38
C LEU A 344 -14.37 13.27 -3.45
N HIS A 345 -14.38 12.79 -4.70
CA HIS A 345 -13.71 13.44 -5.84
C HIS A 345 -14.23 14.87 -6.13
N ASN A 346 -15.40 15.23 -5.57
CA ASN A 346 -15.93 16.59 -5.64
C ASN A 346 -15.27 17.56 -4.65
N LEU A 347 -14.57 17.06 -3.62
CA LEU A 347 -14.01 17.90 -2.57
C LEU A 347 -12.94 18.88 -3.05
N PRO A 348 -11.96 18.51 -3.89
CA PRO A 348 -10.92 19.45 -4.33
C PRO A 348 -11.51 20.72 -4.97
N LYS A 349 -12.52 20.58 -5.84
CA LYS A 349 -13.22 21.72 -6.45
C LYS A 349 -14.09 22.48 -5.45
N THR A 350 -14.70 21.77 -4.50
CA THR A 350 -15.46 22.38 -3.40
C THR A 350 -14.55 23.26 -2.52
N LEU A 351 -13.37 22.75 -2.13
CA LEU A 351 -12.38 23.46 -1.32
C LEU A 351 -11.83 24.70 -2.04
N MET A 352 -11.55 24.60 -3.34
CA MET A 352 -11.13 25.77 -4.12
C MET A 352 -12.23 26.82 -4.23
N GLN A 353 -13.49 26.42 -4.42
CA GLN A 353 -14.62 27.36 -4.43
C GLN A 353 -14.84 28.02 -3.07
N LEU A 354 -14.77 27.27 -1.96
CA LEU A 354 -14.78 27.81 -0.60
C LEU A 354 -13.65 28.82 -0.38
N ALA A 355 -12.47 28.53 -0.94
CA ALA A 355 -11.31 29.41 -0.88
C ALA A 355 -11.41 30.65 -1.79
N GLY A 356 -12.43 30.74 -2.65
CA GLY A 356 -12.54 31.81 -3.65
C GLY A 356 -11.46 31.74 -4.73
N LEU A 357 -10.93 30.54 -5.00
CA LEU A 357 -9.90 30.29 -6.00
C LEU A 357 -10.46 29.43 -7.15
N PRO A 358 -10.00 29.63 -8.40
CA PRO A 358 -10.42 28.78 -9.50
C PRO A 358 -9.83 27.37 -9.33
N PRO A 359 -10.55 26.31 -9.74
CA PRO A 359 -9.97 24.97 -9.82
C PRO A 359 -8.85 24.94 -10.87
N ARG A 360 -7.95 23.98 -10.76
CA ARG A 360 -6.83 23.88 -11.69
C ARG A 360 -7.26 23.43 -13.09
N PRO A 361 -6.57 23.87 -14.15
CA PRO A 361 -6.89 23.44 -15.51
C PRO A 361 -6.76 21.93 -15.75
N ASP A 362 -5.89 21.23 -15.01
CA ASP A 362 -5.71 19.78 -15.12
C ASP A 362 -6.79 18.97 -14.37
N TRP A 363 -7.65 19.63 -13.58
CA TRP A 363 -8.81 19.01 -12.91
C TRP A 363 -10.02 18.95 -13.84
N THR A 364 -9.92 18.11 -14.86
CA THR A 364 -10.98 17.99 -15.87
C THR A 364 -12.22 17.23 -15.40
N SER A 365 -12.21 16.65 -14.20
CA SER A 365 -13.28 15.81 -13.64
C SER A 365 -13.71 16.27 -12.25
N GLY A 366 -14.83 15.74 -11.74
CA GLY A 366 -15.43 16.21 -10.49
C GLY A 366 -16.10 17.58 -10.61
N GLN A 367 -16.84 17.98 -9.57
CA GLN A 367 -17.56 19.25 -9.49
C GLN A 367 -17.66 19.75 -8.03
N SER A 368 -18.08 20.99 -7.81
CA SER A 368 -18.30 21.49 -6.45
C SER A 368 -19.61 20.97 -5.86
N LEU A 369 -19.63 20.70 -4.55
CA LEU A 369 -20.82 20.34 -3.78
C LEU A 369 -21.64 21.56 -3.34
N LEU A 370 -21.08 22.76 -3.35
CA LEU A 370 -21.75 23.96 -2.84
C LEU A 370 -23.08 24.30 -3.54
N PRO A 371 -23.30 24.01 -4.85
CA PRO A 371 -24.62 24.18 -5.47
C PRO A 371 -25.74 23.33 -4.86
N LEU A 372 -25.41 22.21 -4.20
CA LEU A 372 -26.39 21.41 -3.44
C LEU A 372 -26.73 22.04 -2.09
N ILE A 373 -25.85 22.92 -1.60
CA ILE A 373 -26.10 23.77 -0.44
C ILE A 373 -26.97 24.95 -0.88
N ASP A 374 -26.46 25.81 -1.75
CA ASP A 374 -27.23 26.97 -2.20
C ASP A 374 -26.99 27.19 -3.70
N PRO A 375 -28.07 27.36 -4.51
CA PRO A 375 -27.94 27.58 -5.94
C PRO A 375 -27.15 28.84 -6.32
N VAL A 376 -26.92 29.78 -5.37
CA VAL A 376 -26.01 30.91 -5.59
C VAL A 376 -24.59 30.48 -5.95
N PHE A 377 -24.17 29.27 -5.56
CA PHE A 377 -22.86 28.71 -5.88
C PHE A 377 -22.80 28.09 -7.29
N GLY A 378 -23.89 28.08 -8.04
CA GLY A 378 -23.97 27.58 -9.41
C GLY A 378 -24.96 26.42 -9.56
N THR A 379 -24.64 25.49 -10.47
CA THR A 379 -25.48 24.32 -10.77
C THR A 379 -24.72 23.03 -10.48
N TYR A 380 -25.40 22.04 -9.90
CA TYR A 380 -24.87 20.69 -9.74
C TYR A 380 -25.36 19.79 -10.88
N ASP A 381 -24.44 19.10 -11.55
CA ASP A 381 -24.75 18.13 -12.58
C ASP A 381 -25.06 16.76 -11.95
N ARG A 382 -26.35 16.39 -11.91
CA ARG A 382 -26.82 15.14 -11.32
C ARG A 382 -26.52 13.90 -12.17
N THR A 383 -26.01 14.07 -13.40
CA THR A 383 -25.60 12.93 -14.25
C THR A 383 -24.23 12.38 -13.88
N LYS A 384 -23.48 13.09 -13.01
CA LYS A 384 -22.18 12.64 -12.51
C LYS A 384 -22.34 11.80 -11.24
N SER A 385 -22.74 10.56 -11.46
CA SER A 385 -22.92 9.57 -10.40
C SER A 385 -21.57 9.14 -9.79
N PRO A 386 -21.49 9.00 -8.45
CA PRO A 386 -20.32 8.45 -7.78
C PRO A 386 -19.94 7.06 -8.31
N VAL A 387 -18.66 6.89 -8.63
CA VAL A 387 -18.06 5.61 -8.99
C VAL A 387 -17.01 5.23 -7.95
N THR A 388 -17.00 3.96 -7.59
CA THR A 388 -16.09 3.36 -6.61
C THR A 388 -15.31 2.22 -7.25
N SER A 389 -14.02 2.09 -6.96
CA SER A 389 -13.13 1.10 -7.56
C SER A 389 -12.21 0.45 -6.53
N VAL A 390 -12.14 -0.87 -6.55
CA VAL A 390 -11.26 -1.67 -5.69
C VAL A 390 -10.79 -2.86 -6.50
N PHE A 391 -9.46 -2.97 -6.69
CA PHE A 391 -8.81 -4.10 -7.37
C PHE A 391 -9.43 -4.48 -8.72
N GLY A 392 -9.90 -3.49 -9.49
CA GLY A 392 -10.53 -3.72 -10.79
C GLY A 392 -12.05 -3.92 -10.76
N THR A 393 -12.64 -4.25 -9.61
CA THR A 393 -14.09 -4.18 -9.46
C THR A 393 -14.52 -2.72 -9.53
N LEU A 394 -15.60 -2.45 -10.27
CA LEU A 394 -16.21 -1.13 -10.36
C LEU A 394 -17.61 -1.16 -9.78
N SER A 395 -18.02 -0.10 -9.10
CA SER A 395 -19.40 0.11 -8.70
C SER A 395 -19.83 1.54 -8.95
N VAL A 396 -21.10 1.75 -9.29
CA VAL A 396 -21.74 3.06 -9.41
C VAL A 396 -22.91 3.17 -8.43
N ARG A 397 -23.00 4.34 -7.80
CA ARG A 397 -24.13 4.77 -6.97
C ARG A 397 -24.87 5.89 -7.71
N PRO A 398 -25.97 5.62 -8.44
CA PRO A 398 -26.58 6.62 -9.32
C PRO A 398 -27.09 7.86 -8.58
N SER A 399 -26.81 9.04 -9.12
CA SER A 399 -27.40 10.32 -8.70
C SER A 399 -28.67 10.69 -9.49
N THR A 400 -28.96 9.93 -10.54
CA THR A 400 -30.13 10.06 -11.40
C THR A 400 -31.41 9.67 -10.66
N GLU A 401 -32.43 10.51 -10.81
CA GLU A 401 -33.74 10.31 -10.19
C GLU A 401 -34.34 8.94 -10.53
N GLY A 402 -34.95 8.27 -9.55
CA GLY A 402 -35.49 6.93 -9.69
C GLY A 402 -34.45 5.81 -9.55
N LEU A 403 -33.14 6.09 -9.65
CA LEU A 403 -32.06 5.11 -9.50
C LEU A 403 -31.23 5.30 -8.22
N THR A 404 -31.46 6.40 -7.49
CA THR A 404 -30.79 6.76 -6.24
C THR A 404 -30.98 5.78 -5.08
N HIS A 405 -31.75 4.71 -5.24
CA HIS A 405 -31.85 3.64 -4.23
C HIS A 405 -30.98 2.43 -4.59
N LEU A 406 -30.52 2.35 -5.84
CA LEU A 406 -29.77 1.22 -6.36
C LEU A 406 -28.26 1.43 -6.23
N ARG A 407 -27.55 0.31 -6.18
CA ARG A 407 -26.11 0.25 -6.36
C ARG A 407 -25.78 -0.89 -7.32
N TYR A 408 -24.93 -0.60 -8.30
CA TYR A 408 -24.54 -1.57 -9.33
C TYR A 408 -23.05 -1.85 -9.23
N PHE A 409 -22.67 -3.10 -9.40
CA PHE A 409 -21.31 -3.62 -9.35
C PHE A 409 -21.01 -4.36 -10.65
N ARG A 410 -19.78 -4.20 -11.12
CA ARG A 410 -19.23 -4.90 -12.27
C ARG A 410 -17.84 -5.43 -11.92
N TYR A 411 -17.69 -6.75 -11.98
CA TYR A 411 -16.45 -7.43 -11.63
C TYR A 411 -15.57 -7.69 -12.86
N PRO A 412 -14.25 -7.88 -12.69
CA PRO A 412 -13.32 -8.12 -13.81
C PRO A 412 -13.58 -9.37 -14.64
N ASN A 413 -14.25 -10.39 -14.06
CA ASN A 413 -14.68 -11.60 -14.76
C ASN A 413 -15.99 -11.42 -15.56
N GLY A 414 -16.57 -10.21 -15.56
CA GLY A 414 -17.83 -9.89 -16.24
C GLY A 414 -19.10 -10.13 -15.41
N GLU A 415 -18.98 -10.62 -14.18
CA GLU A 415 -20.11 -10.77 -13.25
C GLU A 415 -20.68 -9.39 -12.86
N GLU A 416 -22.00 -9.36 -12.58
CA GLU A 416 -22.75 -8.12 -12.38
C GLU A 416 -23.76 -8.27 -11.24
N HIS A 417 -23.68 -7.39 -10.24
CA HIS A 417 -24.57 -7.40 -9.10
C HIS A 417 -25.31 -6.07 -9.00
N VAL A 418 -26.58 -6.11 -8.57
CA VAL A 418 -27.36 -4.91 -8.24
C VAL A 418 -28.00 -5.12 -6.88
N TYR A 419 -27.94 -4.09 -6.04
CA TYR A 419 -28.55 -4.07 -4.72
C TYR A 419 -29.45 -2.85 -4.56
N ASP A 420 -30.56 -3.02 -3.84
CA ASP A 420 -31.45 -1.92 -3.44
C ASP A 420 -31.11 -1.53 -2.01
N LEU A 421 -30.34 -0.46 -1.81
CA LEU A 421 -29.89 -0.03 -0.49
C LEU A 421 -31.02 0.53 0.39
N ALA A 422 -32.17 0.87 -0.20
CA ALA A 422 -33.31 1.33 0.58
C ALA A 422 -34.09 0.14 1.18
N ALA A 423 -34.21 -0.95 0.42
CA ALA A 423 -34.90 -2.17 0.87
C ALA A 423 -33.96 -3.17 1.59
N ASP A 424 -32.69 -3.18 1.23
CA ASP A 424 -31.65 -4.10 1.68
C ASP A 424 -30.32 -3.35 1.91
N PRO A 425 -30.22 -2.58 3.03
CA PRO A 425 -29.02 -1.80 3.34
C PRO A 425 -27.76 -2.64 3.56
N GLY A 426 -27.90 -3.94 3.80
CA GLY A 426 -26.78 -4.86 4.00
C GLY A 426 -26.36 -5.59 2.73
N GLU A 427 -26.89 -5.21 1.55
CA GLU A 427 -26.45 -5.73 0.25
C GLU A 427 -26.48 -7.27 0.18
N THR A 428 -27.51 -7.88 0.77
CA THR A 428 -27.65 -9.34 0.91
C THR A 428 -28.31 -10.02 -0.28
N THR A 429 -29.07 -9.28 -1.09
CA THR A 429 -29.86 -9.81 -2.20
C THR A 429 -29.47 -9.17 -3.52
N ASN A 430 -28.82 -9.94 -4.39
CA ASN A 430 -28.54 -9.51 -5.76
C ASN A 430 -29.83 -9.54 -6.62
N ILE A 431 -30.29 -8.36 -7.05
CA ILE A 431 -31.49 -8.16 -7.88
C ILE A 431 -31.18 -7.87 -9.35
N ALA A 432 -29.96 -8.19 -9.84
CA ALA A 432 -29.55 -7.90 -11.22
C ALA A 432 -30.53 -8.42 -12.29
N ALA A 433 -31.22 -9.54 -12.02
CA ALA A 433 -32.19 -10.13 -12.94
C ALA A 433 -33.45 -9.26 -13.17
N THR A 434 -33.80 -8.37 -12.25
CA THR A 434 -34.99 -7.50 -12.31
C THR A 434 -34.66 -6.02 -12.39
N ALA A 435 -33.40 -5.64 -12.16
CA ALA A 435 -32.92 -4.27 -12.20
C ALA A 435 -32.81 -3.71 -13.64
N PRO A 436 -32.83 -2.37 -13.81
CA PRO A 436 -32.64 -1.71 -15.11
C PRO A 436 -31.15 -1.71 -15.52
N LEU A 437 -30.61 -2.89 -15.79
CA LEU A 437 -29.16 -3.13 -15.94
C LEU A 437 -28.51 -2.29 -17.05
N GLU A 438 -29.16 -2.12 -18.21
CA GLU A 438 -28.64 -1.27 -19.29
C GLU A 438 -28.46 0.18 -18.87
N THR A 439 -29.39 0.72 -18.08
CA THR A 439 -29.29 2.08 -17.56
C THR A 439 -28.18 2.19 -16.52
N LEU A 440 -28.05 1.20 -15.64
CA LEU A 440 -26.98 1.17 -14.63
C LEU A 440 -25.59 1.02 -15.25
N ARG A 441 -25.45 0.23 -16.32
CA ARG A 441 -24.24 0.15 -17.13
C ARG A 441 -23.89 1.49 -17.76
N ALA A 442 -24.87 2.20 -18.33
CA ALA A 442 -24.66 3.51 -18.93
C ALA A 442 -24.21 4.55 -17.88
N GLU A 443 -24.80 4.53 -16.68
CA GLU A 443 -24.37 5.35 -15.54
C GLU A 443 -22.92 5.05 -15.15
N LEU A 444 -22.53 3.77 -15.05
CA LEU A 444 -21.15 3.38 -14.73
C LEU A 444 -20.17 3.86 -15.81
N VAL A 445 -20.51 3.69 -17.09
CA VAL A 445 -19.68 4.13 -18.22
C VAL A 445 -19.48 5.65 -18.21
N ALA A 446 -20.54 6.41 -17.95
CA ALA A 446 -20.46 7.87 -17.89
C ALA A 446 -19.61 8.34 -16.70
N GLY A 447 -19.82 7.77 -15.51
CA GLY A 447 -19.04 8.11 -14.32
C GLY A 447 -17.57 7.72 -14.43
N ALA A 448 -17.27 6.53 -14.95
CA ALA A 448 -15.90 6.09 -15.21
C ALA A 448 -15.18 7.02 -16.21
N LEU A 449 -15.87 7.43 -17.27
CA LEU A 449 -15.33 8.36 -18.25
C LEU A 449 -15.03 9.75 -17.66
N ASP A 450 -15.90 10.27 -16.77
CA ASP A 450 -15.60 11.50 -16.02
C ASP A 450 -14.30 11.34 -15.23
N LEU A 451 -14.11 10.20 -14.54
CA LEU A 451 -12.88 9.89 -13.81
C LEU A 451 -11.67 9.57 -14.69
N GLY A 452 -11.80 9.61 -16.02
CA GLY A 452 -10.69 9.37 -16.96
C GLY A 452 -10.41 7.89 -17.25
N LEU A 453 -11.41 7.01 -17.04
CA LEU A 453 -11.39 5.58 -17.37
C LEU A 453 -12.35 5.27 -18.53
N ASP A 454 -11.85 4.79 -19.66
CA ASP A 454 -12.68 4.36 -20.78
C ASP A 454 -13.15 2.91 -20.61
N LEU A 455 -14.48 2.72 -20.65
CA LEU A 455 -15.14 1.41 -20.66
C LEU A 455 -15.81 1.10 -22.01
N ARG A 456 -15.59 1.93 -23.05
CA ARG A 456 -16.29 1.85 -24.35
C ARG A 456 -15.43 1.24 -25.46
N GLY A 457 -14.11 1.27 -25.31
CA GLY A 457 -13.16 0.61 -26.24
C GLY A 457 -12.92 1.34 -27.56
N PHE A 458 -12.73 2.67 -27.53
CA PHE A 458 -12.34 3.43 -28.73
C PHE A 458 -10.82 3.49 -28.90
N GLU A 459 -10.33 3.43 -30.15
CA GLU A 459 -8.90 3.46 -30.55
C GLU A 459 -8.14 4.76 -30.16
N ASN A 460 -8.80 5.73 -29.52
CA ASN A 460 -8.18 6.94 -28.99
C ASN A 460 -9.15 7.54 -27.97
N PRO A 461 -8.96 7.29 -26.68
CA PRO A 461 -9.93 7.72 -25.70
C PRO A 461 -9.83 9.27 -25.63
N ALA A 462 -10.97 9.94 -25.49
CA ALA A 462 -11.08 11.38 -25.64
C ALA A 462 -10.01 12.15 -24.80
N ARG A 463 -9.61 13.35 -25.22
CA ARG A 463 -8.61 14.19 -24.54
C ARG A 463 -8.81 14.19 -23.00
N GLY A 464 -7.86 13.59 -22.26
CA GLY A 464 -7.90 13.44 -20.81
C GLY A 464 -8.25 12.03 -20.29
N VAL A 465 -8.62 11.10 -21.15
CA VAL A 465 -8.75 9.71 -20.73
C VAL A 465 -7.37 9.06 -20.85
N ASN A 466 -6.86 8.57 -19.73
CA ASN A 466 -5.52 7.97 -19.66
C ASN A 466 -5.58 6.47 -19.38
N ALA A 467 -6.75 5.94 -19.02
CA ALA A 467 -6.93 4.54 -18.68
C ALA A 467 -8.03 3.88 -19.51
N MET A 468 -7.86 2.60 -19.82
CA MET A 468 -8.88 1.74 -20.43
C MET A 468 -9.07 0.49 -19.56
N MET A 469 -10.29 -0.01 -19.42
CA MET A 469 -10.53 -1.26 -18.69
C MET A 469 -11.39 -2.22 -19.49
N ALA A 470 -10.87 -3.42 -19.73
CA ALA A 470 -11.64 -4.52 -20.28
C ALA A 470 -12.25 -5.35 -19.15
N VAL A 471 -13.57 -5.24 -19.01
CA VAL A 471 -14.39 -5.96 -18.01
C VAL A 471 -15.12 -7.18 -18.57
N ASP A 472 -15.39 -7.21 -19.88
CA ASP A 472 -16.08 -8.33 -20.57
C ASP A 472 -15.41 -8.68 -21.92
N GLY A 473 -14.24 -8.11 -22.19
CA GLY A 473 -13.52 -8.26 -23.46
C GLY A 473 -14.15 -7.54 -24.66
N SER A 474 -15.19 -6.72 -24.47
CA SER A 474 -15.78 -5.87 -25.53
C SER A 474 -14.95 -4.62 -25.83
N VAL A 475 -14.11 -4.20 -24.88
CA VAL A 475 -13.26 -3.03 -24.98
C VAL A 475 -12.03 -3.34 -25.81
N VAL A 476 -11.88 -2.68 -26.96
CA VAL A 476 -10.62 -2.69 -27.71
C VAL A 476 -9.60 -1.87 -26.93
N MET A 477 -8.58 -2.55 -26.41
CA MET A 477 -7.46 -1.92 -25.73
C MET A 477 -6.33 -1.68 -26.74
N ALA A 478 -6.30 -0.50 -27.34
CA ALA A 478 -5.29 -0.12 -28.31
C ALA A 478 -4.84 1.32 -28.07
N GLY A 479 -3.54 1.53 -28.03
CA GLY A 479 -2.96 2.81 -27.65
C GLY A 479 -2.49 3.64 -28.83
N GLY A 480 -2.00 4.82 -28.47
CA GLY A 480 -1.56 5.85 -29.41
C GLY A 480 -0.05 6.06 -29.38
N ARG A 481 0.36 7.33 -29.31
CA ARG A 481 1.76 7.74 -29.11
C ARG A 481 1.99 8.37 -27.73
N GLY A 482 1.05 8.17 -26.82
CA GLY A 482 1.10 8.73 -25.47
C GLY A 482 0.81 7.64 -24.46
N ASP A 483 1.34 7.84 -23.25
CA ASP A 483 1.24 6.90 -22.14
C ASP A 483 -0.22 6.53 -21.82
N THR A 484 -0.50 5.23 -21.83
CA THR A 484 -1.82 4.64 -21.60
C THR A 484 -1.77 3.61 -20.47
N ASP A 485 -2.74 3.67 -19.56
CA ASP A 485 -2.96 2.71 -18.48
C ASP A 485 -4.02 1.67 -18.88
N TYR A 486 -3.61 0.43 -19.13
CA TYR A 486 -4.50 -0.70 -19.42
C TYR A 486 -4.86 -1.46 -18.16
N TRP A 487 -6.15 -1.66 -17.92
CA TRP A 487 -6.66 -2.50 -16.85
C TRP A 487 -7.28 -3.75 -17.48
N ALA A 488 -6.66 -4.90 -17.25
CA ALA A 488 -7.08 -6.14 -17.91
C ALA A 488 -7.05 -7.35 -16.98
N TYR A 489 -8.04 -8.22 -17.18
CA TYR A 489 -8.17 -9.51 -16.52
C TYR A 489 -7.92 -10.65 -17.51
N GLY A 490 -7.13 -11.64 -17.08
CA GLY A 490 -6.85 -12.87 -17.84
C GLY A 490 -6.53 -12.61 -19.32
N PRO A 491 -7.22 -13.29 -20.27
CA PRO A 491 -6.92 -13.20 -21.69
C PRO A 491 -7.27 -11.86 -22.34
N ALA A 492 -7.89 -10.93 -21.62
CA ALA A 492 -8.06 -9.57 -22.14
C ALA A 492 -6.70 -8.86 -22.26
N ALA A 493 -5.74 -9.13 -21.36
CA ALA A 493 -4.43 -8.47 -21.37
C ALA A 493 -3.66 -8.73 -22.68
N GLU A 494 -3.75 -9.94 -23.23
CA GLU A 494 -3.10 -10.33 -24.49
C GLU A 494 -3.74 -9.70 -25.73
N ARG A 495 -4.92 -9.09 -25.58
CA ARG A 495 -5.60 -8.36 -26.66
C ARG A 495 -5.13 -6.92 -26.79
N ILE A 496 -4.30 -6.43 -25.88
CA ILE A 496 -3.70 -5.10 -25.97
C ILE A 496 -2.92 -4.99 -27.28
N ARG A 497 -3.07 -3.87 -27.97
CA ARG A 497 -2.37 -3.57 -29.22
C ARG A 497 -1.60 -2.27 -29.08
N GLU A 498 -0.28 -2.40 -29.03
CA GLU A 498 0.64 -1.27 -28.98
C GLU A 498 1.62 -1.24 -30.15
N THR A 499 2.24 -0.08 -30.31
CA THR A 499 3.34 0.11 -31.25
C THR A 499 4.63 0.43 -30.52
N ARG A 500 5.78 0.13 -31.13
CA ARG A 500 7.10 0.33 -30.52
C ARG A 500 7.38 1.76 -30.03
N ASP A 501 6.78 2.76 -30.66
CA ASP A 501 6.92 4.18 -30.30
C ASP A 501 5.64 4.71 -29.62
N GLY A 502 4.91 3.83 -28.92
CA GLY A 502 3.56 4.05 -28.38
C GLY A 502 3.49 4.94 -27.14
N GLY A 503 4.57 5.05 -26.38
CA GLY A 503 4.61 5.78 -25.12
C GLY A 503 5.32 4.96 -24.05
N MET A 504 5.09 5.31 -22.79
CA MET A 504 5.42 4.46 -21.64
C MET A 504 4.12 3.89 -21.07
N ASP A 505 3.70 2.75 -21.60
CA ASP A 505 2.40 2.17 -21.31
C ASP A 505 2.43 1.28 -20.06
N THR A 506 1.32 1.25 -19.34
CA THR A 506 1.20 0.51 -18.08
C THR A 506 0.06 -0.48 -18.13
N LEU A 507 0.35 -1.78 -18.02
CA LEU A 507 -0.65 -2.81 -17.77
C LEU A 507 -0.84 -3.02 -16.27
N TRP A 508 -2.01 -2.63 -15.78
CA TRP A 508 -2.60 -3.03 -14.51
C TRP A 508 -3.31 -4.37 -14.66
N PHE A 509 -2.59 -5.45 -14.39
CA PHE A 509 -3.15 -6.79 -14.43
C PHE A 509 -4.00 -7.07 -13.18
N MET A 510 -5.30 -7.23 -13.41
CA MET A 510 -6.34 -7.49 -12.41
C MET A 510 -6.39 -8.98 -12.08
N ALA A 511 -5.25 -9.57 -11.67
CA ALA A 511 -5.08 -11.00 -11.53
C ALA A 511 -6.29 -11.67 -10.86
N GLY A 512 -6.81 -12.73 -11.49
CA GLY A 512 -7.98 -13.43 -11.00
C GLY A 512 -7.67 -14.40 -9.90
N PRO A 513 -8.67 -15.16 -9.42
CA PRO A 513 -8.46 -16.34 -8.60
C PRO A 513 -8.06 -17.57 -9.44
N ASP A 514 -8.15 -17.49 -10.78
CA ASP A 514 -7.67 -18.48 -11.77
C ASP A 514 -6.12 -18.61 -11.90
N ASP A 515 -5.60 -19.76 -12.31
CA ASP A 515 -4.15 -19.98 -12.49
C ASP A 515 -3.62 -19.40 -13.82
N TYR A 516 -4.17 -18.28 -14.28
CA TYR A 516 -3.79 -17.65 -15.55
C TYR A 516 -2.31 -17.21 -15.54
N VAL A 517 -1.59 -17.56 -16.61
CA VAL A 517 -0.24 -17.06 -16.88
C VAL A 517 -0.35 -15.84 -17.76
N LEU A 518 0.06 -14.67 -17.25
CA LEU A 518 0.08 -13.45 -18.04
C LEU A 518 1.22 -13.51 -19.05
N HIS A 519 0.89 -13.62 -20.34
CA HIS A 519 1.83 -13.30 -21.40
C HIS A 519 1.71 -11.81 -21.72
N CYS A 520 2.77 -11.06 -21.44
CA CYS A 520 2.76 -9.63 -21.63
C CYS A 520 2.63 -9.30 -23.13
N PRO A 521 1.75 -8.37 -23.52
CA PRO A 521 1.70 -7.87 -24.88
C PRO A 521 3.04 -7.17 -25.23
N PRO A 522 3.46 -7.18 -26.51
CA PRO A 522 4.63 -6.42 -26.93
C PRO A 522 4.41 -4.91 -26.74
N TYR A 523 5.49 -4.20 -26.45
CA TYR A 523 5.51 -2.73 -26.30
C TYR A 523 4.62 -2.19 -25.19
N VAL A 524 4.45 -2.95 -24.11
CA VAL A 524 3.92 -2.42 -22.84
C VAL A 524 5.03 -2.52 -21.81
N GLU A 525 5.57 -1.37 -21.43
CA GLU A 525 6.83 -1.29 -20.67
C GLU A 525 6.61 -1.52 -19.17
N ARG A 526 5.45 -1.17 -18.61
CA ARG A 526 5.20 -1.29 -17.17
C ARG A 526 4.15 -2.33 -16.88
N ILE A 527 4.50 -3.33 -16.10
CA ILE A 527 3.58 -4.38 -15.65
C ILE A 527 3.34 -4.20 -14.16
N ARG A 528 2.09 -3.93 -13.80
CA ARG A 528 1.65 -3.74 -12.41
C ARG A 528 0.56 -4.72 -12.06
N ILE A 529 0.61 -5.20 -10.83
CA ILE A 529 -0.42 -6.09 -10.29
C ILE A 529 -1.44 -5.26 -9.50
N ALA A 530 -2.69 -5.26 -9.96
CA ALA A 530 -3.81 -4.54 -9.36
C ALA A 530 -4.54 -5.35 -8.27
N THR A 531 -3.82 -6.25 -7.58
CA THR A 531 -4.33 -7.07 -6.46
C THR A 531 -3.36 -7.03 -5.27
N VAL A 532 -3.90 -7.19 -4.06
CA VAL A 532 -3.16 -7.18 -2.78
C VAL A 532 -2.92 -8.58 -2.23
N LEU A 533 -3.74 -9.56 -2.63
CA LEU A 533 -3.71 -10.93 -2.15
C LEU A 533 -4.19 -11.87 -3.24
N THR A 534 -3.54 -13.03 -3.36
CA THR A 534 -3.90 -14.04 -4.36
C THR A 534 -4.17 -15.37 -3.69
N ARG A 535 -5.39 -15.88 -3.86
CA ARG A 535 -5.89 -17.17 -3.33
C ARG A 535 -6.39 -18.04 -4.48
N LYS A 536 -6.47 -19.34 -4.26
CA LYS A 536 -7.12 -20.26 -5.22
C LYS A 536 -8.63 -20.18 -5.10
N GLU A 537 -9.33 -20.34 -6.22
CA GLU A 537 -10.82 -20.39 -6.26
C GLU A 537 -11.39 -21.50 -5.37
N THR A 538 -10.75 -22.67 -5.36
CA THR A 538 -11.23 -23.87 -4.66
C THR A 538 -10.94 -23.87 -3.16
N ASP A 539 -9.97 -23.07 -2.72
CA ASP A 539 -9.58 -22.95 -1.32
C ASP A 539 -9.03 -21.54 -1.06
N LEU A 540 -9.88 -20.70 -0.47
CA LEU A 540 -9.52 -19.34 -0.11
C LEU A 540 -8.40 -19.31 0.95
N THR A 541 -8.05 -20.40 1.63
CA THR A 541 -6.95 -20.39 2.61
C THR A 541 -5.58 -20.64 2.00
N GLU A 542 -5.53 -21.13 0.76
CA GLU A 542 -4.30 -21.42 0.03
C GLU A 542 -3.91 -20.23 -0.86
N GLY A 543 -2.73 -19.66 -0.61
CA GLY A 543 -2.15 -18.65 -1.49
C GLY A 543 -1.76 -19.23 -2.84
N LYS A 544 -1.60 -18.36 -3.84
CA LYS A 544 -1.07 -18.77 -5.16
C LYS A 544 -0.01 -17.82 -5.69
N VAL A 545 0.81 -18.36 -6.59
CA VAL A 545 1.87 -17.63 -7.28
C VAL A 545 1.33 -17.10 -8.60
N LEU A 546 1.42 -15.79 -8.81
CA LEU A 546 1.15 -15.16 -10.10
C LEU A 546 2.30 -15.43 -11.06
N ARG A 547 1.98 -15.89 -12.26
CA ARG A 547 2.97 -16.16 -13.31
C ARG A 547 2.89 -15.11 -14.40
N ILE A 548 4.02 -14.50 -14.70
CA ILE A 548 4.15 -13.43 -15.70
C ILE A 548 5.31 -13.77 -16.63
N VAL A 549 5.07 -13.67 -17.93
CA VAL A 549 6.08 -13.90 -18.97
C VAL A 549 6.13 -12.65 -19.84
N ALA A 550 7.27 -11.97 -19.86
CA ALA A 550 7.50 -10.83 -20.73
C ALA A 550 7.44 -11.24 -22.21
N HIS A 551 7.15 -10.28 -23.08
CA HIS A 551 7.33 -10.51 -24.50
C HIS A 551 8.83 -10.51 -24.83
N PRO A 552 9.37 -11.46 -25.63
CA PRO A 552 10.81 -11.60 -25.83
C PRO A 552 11.53 -10.33 -26.30
N SER A 553 10.89 -9.52 -27.14
CA SER A 553 11.50 -8.28 -27.66
C SER A 553 11.05 -6.99 -26.96
N SER A 554 10.42 -7.07 -25.79
CA SER A 554 9.89 -5.91 -25.08
C SER A 554 10.26 -5.98 -23.61
N PRO A 555 11.36 -5.30 -23.22
CA PRO A 555 11.74 -5.21 -21.82
C PRO A 555 10.64 -4.59 -20.97
N ILE A 556 10.49 -5.11 -19.76
CA ILE A 556 9.46 -4.75 -18.82
C ILE A 556 10.06 -4.17 -17.53
N HIS A 557 9.30 -3.25 -16.95
CA HIS A 557 9.39 -2.83 -15.58
C HIS A 557 8.21 -3.43 -14.81
N PHE A 558 8.48 -4.54 -14.13
CA PHE A 558 7.53 -5.23 -13.29
C PHE A 558 7.56 -4.69 -11.85
N GLU A 559 6.38 -4.39 -11.30
CA GLU A 559 6.20 -4.04 -9.89
C GLU A 559 4.87 -4.60 -9.36
N THR A 560 4.87 -5.11 -8.13
CA THR A 560 3.68 -5.69 -7.51
C THR A 560 3.45 -5.20 -6.08
N SER A 561 2.24 -5.43 -5.55
CA SER A 561 1.80 -4.94 -4.25
C SER A 561 2.00 -5.97 -3.12
N GLU A 562 1.32 -5.79 -1.97
CA GLU A 562 1.72 -6.30 -0.65
C GLU A 562 1.94 -7.83 -0.56
N ARG A 563 0.88 -8.64 -0.65
CA ARG A 563 0.87 -10.04 -0.16
C ARG A 563 0.68 -11.05 -1.29
N VAL A 564 1.26 -10.80 -2.45
CA VAL A 564 1.25 -11.74 -3.57
C VAL A 564 2.62 -12.39 -3.72
N GLU A 565 2.63 -13.65 -4.13
CA GLU A 565 3.85 -14.32 -4.60
C GLU A 565 3.88 -14.27 -6.12
N VAL A 566 5.07 -14.12 -6.69
CA VAL A 566 5.24 -13.93 -8.13
C VAL A 566 6.34 -14.81 -8.69
N ASP A 567 6.15 -15.23 -9.93
CA ASP A 567 7.11 -15.92 -10.78
C ASP A 567 7.13 -15.18 -12.12
N VAL A 568 8.22 -14.46 -12.39
CA VAL A 568 8.34 -13.55 -13.53
C VAL A 568 9.50 -13.98 -14.40
N THR A 569 9.22 -14.16 -15.69
CA THR A 569 10.22 -14.36 -16.74
C THR A 569 10.34 -13.09 -17.56
N GLY A 570 11.55 -12.55 -17.66
CA GLY A 570 11.91 -11.39 -18.45
C GLY A 570 12.01 -11.69 -19.94
N SER A 571 12.46 -10.67 -20.66
CA SER A 571 12.60 -10.58 -22.10
C SER A 571 14.04 -10.94 -22.53
N ASP A 572 14.37 -10.63 -23.78
CA ASP A 572 15.73 -10.74 -24.33
C ASP A 572 16.52 -9.42 -24.18
N GLY A 573 16.04 -8.43 -23.40
CA GLY A 573 16.75 -7.18 -23.12
C GLY A 573 16.51 -6.66 -21.69
N ASP A 574 17.17 -5.57 -21.35
CA ASP A 574 17.30 -5.05 -19.97
C ASP A 574 15.96 -4.84 -19.22
N ASP A 575 15.61 -5.77 -18.33
CA ASP A 575 14.39 -5.78 -17.52
C ASP A 575 14.59 -5.21 -16.11
N ILE A 576 13.50 -4.71 -15.53
CA ILE A 576 13.45 -4.28 -14.13
C ILE A 576 12.34 -5.06 -13.42
N MET A 577 12.70 -5.85 -12.41
CA MET A 577 11.75 -6.64 -11.64
C MET A 577 11.85 -6.30 -10.15
N LEU A 578 10.79 -5.67 -9.64
CA LEU A 578 10.65 -5.28 -8.24
C LEU A 578 9.64 -6.22 -7.55
N GLY A 579 10.14 -6.99 -6.57
CA GLY A 579 9.36 -7.99 -5.84
C GLY A 579 8.24 -7.43 -4.96
N PRO A 580 7.43 -8.29 -4.35
CA PRO A 580 6.40 -7.91 -3.39
C PRO A 580 6.99 -7.48 -2.04
N LYS A 581 6.22 -6.73 -1.25
CA LYS A 581 6.63 -6.22 0.07
C LYS A 581 6.54 -7.25 1.20
N TYR A 582 5.63 -8.21 1.09
CA TYR A 582 5.40 -9.25 2.11
C TYR A 582 5.32 -10.67 1.53
N GLY A 583 5.55 -10.85 0.23
CA GLY A 583 5.61 -12.16 -0.44
C GLY A 583 7.03 -12.56 -0.84
N GLY A 584 7.17 -13.77 -1.35
CA GLY A 584 8.37 -14.23 -2.08
C GLY A 584 8.30 -13.89 -3.57
N ALA A 585 9.44 -13.94 -4.25
CA ALA A 585 9.52 -13.72 -5.70
C ALA A 585 10.50 -14.69 -6.35
N THR A 586 10.11 -15.26 -7.48
CA THR A 586 11.00 -15.95 -8.42
C THR A 586 11.13 -15.07 -9.65
N PHE A 587 12.34 -14.64 -9.98
CA PHE A 587 12.63 -13.80 -11.13
C PHE A 587 13.68 -14.45 -12.02
N HIS A 588 13.41 -14.45 -13.32
CA HIS A 588 14.31 -14.89 -14.36
C HIS A 588 14.56 -13.70 -15.28
N GLY A 589 15.72 -13.06 -15.22
CA GLY A 589 16.08 -11.88 -16.03
C GLY A 589 16.06 -12.21 -17.51
N GLY A 590 16.83 -13.22 -17.91
CA GLY A 590 16.85 -13.69 -19.29
C GLY A 590 18.14 -13.27 -19.97
N ALA A 591 18.04 -12.51 -21.06
CA ALA A 591 19.20 -11.86 -21.66
C ALA A 591 19.07 -10.34 -21.49
N GLY A 592 20.20 -9.63 -21.48
CA GLY A 592 20.21 -8.20 -21.18
C GLY A 592 20.84 -7.93 -19.81
N ASN A 593 20.97 -6.67 -19.44
CA ASN A 593 21.46 -6.27 -18.12
C ASN A 593 20.26 -5.98 -17.22
N ASP A 594 19.89 -6.96 -16.40
CA ASP A 594 18.64 -6.95 -15.65
C ASP A 594 18.81 -6.44 -14.22
N LEU A 595 17.74 -5.84 -13.68
CA LEU A 595 17.65 -5.46 -12.27
C LEU A 595 16.60 -6.31 -11.55
N LEU A 596 17.05 -7.25 -10.73
CA LEU A 596 16.20 -8.14 -9.95
C LEU A 596 16.28 -7.78 -8.47
N LYS A 597 15.20 -7.20 -7.91
CA LYS A 597 15.25 -6.62 -6.56
C LYS A 597 14.08 -7.04 -5.68
N ALA A 598 14.42 -7.62 -4.53
CA ALA A 598 13.48 -7.81 -3.44
C ALA A 598 13.29 -6.49 -2.67
N ILE A 599 12.03 -6.10 -2.49
CA ILE A 599 11.64 -4.99 -1.58
C ILE A 599 11.02 -5.52 -0.28
N ALA A 600 10.94 -6.85 -0.14
CA ALA A 600 10.40 -7.48 1.05
C ALA A 600 11.19 -7.09 2.29
N THR A 601 10.46 -6.93 3.41
CA THR A 601 11.04 -6.55 4.71
C THR A 601 10.96 -7.67 5.74
N LEU A 602 10.26 -8.75 5.42
CA LEU A 602 10.03 -9.88 6.32
C LEU A 602 11.14 -10.93 6.15
N PRO A 603 11.77 -11.40 7.25
CA PRO A 603 12.75 -12.50 7.19
C PRO A 603 12.17 -13.84 6.72
N SER A 604 10.85 -13.99 6.70
CA SER A 604 10.15 -15.18 6.20
C SER A 604 9.94 -15.17 4.68
N SER A 605 10.20 -14.04 4.01
CA SER A 605 10.12 -13.94 2.56
C SER A 605 11.38 -14.57 1.95
N HIS A 606 11.19 -15.46 0.97
CA HIS A 606 12.28 -16.12 0.26
C HIS A 606 12.22 -15.76 -1.22
N HIS A 607 13.39 -15.46 -1.79
CA HIS A 607 13.53 -15.02 -3.17
C HIS A 607 14.44 -15.96 -3.97
N ARG A 608 14.13 -16.13 -5.25
CA ARG A 608 14.93 -16.90 -6.20
C ARG A 608 15.15 -16.05 -7.44
N PHE A 609 16.32 -15.42 -7.55
CA PHE A 609 16.65 -14.55 -8.67
C PHE A 609 17.74 -15.18 -9.53
N TYR A 610 17.48 -15.24 -10.83
CA TYR A 610 18.38 -15.74 -11.84
C TYR A 610 18.58 -14.62 -12.85
N GLY A 611 19.77 -14.01 -12.91
CA GLY A 611 20.12 -12.93 -13.84
C GLY A 611 20.05 -13.45 -15.27
N GLY A 612 20.96 -14.37 -15.60
CA GLY A 612 20.97 -15.03 -16.90
C GLY A 612 22.16 -14.57 -17.72
N ALA A 613 21.94 -13.97 -18.88
CA ALA A 613 23.01 -13.52 -19.76
C ALA A 613 23.08 -12.00 -19.84
N GLY A 614 24.15 -11.41 -19.31
CA GLY A 614 24.39 -9.98 -19.28
C GLY A 614 25.00 -9.57 -17.94
N SER A 615 25.20 -8.27 -17.72
CA SER A 615 25.74 -7.77 -16.46
C SER A 615 24.61 -7.36 -15.53
N ASP A 616 24.15 -8.29 -14.72
CA ASP A 616 22.92 -8.19 -13.95
C ASP A 616 23.15 -7.60 -12.56
N THR A 617 22.09 -7.02 -11.99
CA THR A 617 22.08 -6.56 -10.60
C THR A 617 21.01 -7.30 -9.82
N LEU A 618 21.45 -8.18 -8.91
CA LEU A 618 20.58 -8.98 -8.04
C LEU A 618 20.63 -8.45 -6.61
N MET A 619 19.48 -8.16 -6.02
CA MET A 619 19.38 -7.70 -4.63
C MET A 619 18.34 -8.51 -3.85
N GLY A 620 18.81 -9.42 -3.00
CA GLY A 620 17.99 -10.22 -2.10
C GLY A 620 17.28 -9.41 -1.01
N GLY A 621 16.43 -10.12 -0.27
CA GLY A 621 15.70 -9.63 0.89
C GLY A 621 16.43 -9.92 2.21
N PRO A 622 15.72 -9.88 3.35
CA PRO A 622 16.28 -10.26 4.66
C PRO A 622 16.10 -11.76 4.99
N GLY A 623 15.57 -12.57 4.08
CA GLY A 623 15.29 -13.98 4.26
C GLY A 623 16.40 -14.89 3.73
N ALA A 624 16.10 -16.17 3.57
CA ALA A 624 17.04 -17.12 2.96
C ALA A 624 16.81 -17.15 1.45
N ASP A 625 17.67 -16.48 0.69
CA ASP A 625 17.48 -16.26 -0.75
C ASP A 625 18.43 -17.11 -1.61
N THR A 626 18.04 -17.34 -2.85
CA THR A 626 18.89 -17.92 -3.90
C THR A 626 19.10 -16.88 -4.99
N LEU A 627 20.37 -16.51 -5.23
CA LEU A 627 20.77 -15.48 -6.19
C LEU A 627 21.81 -16.10 -7.14
N ASP A 628 21.53 -16.10 -8.43
CA ASP A 628 22.42 -16.64 -9.47
C ASP A 628 22.63 -15.58 -10.55
N GLY A 629 23.86 -15.07 -10.67
CA GLY A 629 24.22 -14.04 -11.67
C GLY A 629 24.14 -14.58 -13.10
N GLY A 630 24.66 -15.78 -13.32
CA GLY A 630 24.66 -16.42 -14.64
C GLY A 630 25.95 -16.13 -15.42
N THR A 631 25.87 -15.40 -16.52
CA THR A 631 27.04 -15.05 -17.35
C THR A 631 27.10 -13.55 -17.58
N GLY A 632 28.26 -12.94 -17.38
CA GLY A 632 28.50 -11.50 -17.48
C GLY A 632 29.11 -10.99 -16.18
N ASP A 633 29.34 -9.67 -16.08
CA ASP A 633 29.96 -9.10 -14.89
C ASP A 633 28.86 -8.64 -13.91
N ASP A 634 28.51 -9.49 -12.94
CA ASP A 634 27.30 -9.31 -12.13
C ASP A 634 27.53 -8.56 -10.81
N VAL A 635 26.49 -7.88 -10.33
CA VAL A 635 26.46 -7.24 -9.00
C VAL A 635 25.41 -7.93 -8.14
N ILE A 636 25.86 -8.67 -7.13
CA ILE A 636 24.98 -9.48 -6.28
C ILE A 636 25.03 -8.99 -4.83
N HIS A 637 23.86 -8.67 -4.29
CA HIS A 637 23.66 -8.23 -2.91
C HIS A 637 22.73 -9.19 -2.17
N GLY A 638 23.31 -10.12 -1.39
CA GLY A 638 22.53 -11.09 -0.59
C GLY A 638 21.81 -10.48 0.61
N ARG A 639 22.34 -9.38 1.17
CA ARG A 639 21.85 -8.75 2.41
C ARG A 639 21.83 -9.75 3.57
N ARG A 640 20.86 -9.69 4.48
CA ARG A 640 20.85 -10.54 5.69
C ARG A 640 20.18 -11.87 5.37
N GLY A 641 20.52 -12.91 6.13
CA GLY A 641 19.89 -14.21 6.05
C GLY A 641 20.84 -15.31 5.58
N ARG A 642 20.34 -16.53 5.47
CA ARG A 642 21.11 -17.68 4.96
C ARG A 642 20.95 -17.74 3.46
N ASN A 643 21.87 -17.13 2.72
CA ASN A 643 21.76 -17.02 1.28
C ASN A 643 22.49 -18.15 0.57
N THR A 644 22.07 -18.46 -0.65
CA THR A 644 22.81 -19.28 -1.61
C THR A 644 23.09 -18.40 -2.82
N ILE A 645 24.35 -18.06 -3.05
CA ILE A 645 24.78 -17.11 -4.08
C ILE A 645 25.70 -17.82 -5.07
N PHE A 646 25.42 -17.66 -6.36
CA PHE A 646 26.28 -18.08 -7.45
C PHE A 646 26.66 -16.81 -8.25
N GLY A 647 27.97 -16.50 -8.30
CA GLY A 647 28.49 -15.42 -9.15
C GLY A 647 28.28 -15.74 -10.63
N GLY A 648 28.68 -16.95 -11.03
CA GLY A 648 28.58 -17.38 -12.41
C GLY A 648 29.84 -17.06 -13.20
N HIS A 649 29.74 -16.98 -14.52
CA HIS A 649 30.87 -16.68 -15.39
C HIS A 649 31.03 -15.17 -15.56
N GLY A 650 32.15 -14.61 -15.10
CA GLY A 650 32.48 -13.21 -15.34
C GLY A 650 33.27 -12.59 -14.20
N ASN A 651 33.26 -11.28 -14.10
CA ASN A 651 33.94 -10.55 -13.03
C ASN A 651 32.94 -9.99 -12.04
N ASP A 652 32.57 -10.80 -11.04
CA ASP A 652 31.42 -10.51 -10.20
C ASP A 652 31.78 -9.71 -8.95
N LEU A 653 30.86 -8.84 -8.54
CA LEU A 653 30.87 -8.17 -7.26
C LEU A 653 29.78 -8.76 -6.35
N ILE A 654 30.20 -9.59 -5.40
CA ILE A 654 29.31 -10.23 -4.44
C ILE A 654 29.45 -9.55 -3.08
N THR A 655 28.35 -9.05 -2.53
CA THR A 655 28.28 -8.55 -1.16
C THR A 655 27.16 -9.26 -0.41
N ASP A 656 27.53 -10.06 0.57
CA ASP A 656 26.58 -10.69 1.49
C ASP A 656 26.64 -10.02 2.86
N GLY A 657 25.51 -10.03 3.56
CA GLY A 657 25.36 -9.42 4.88
C GLY A 657 25.50 -10.44 6.01
N ASP A 658 24.84 -10.16 7.14
CA ASP A 658 24.87 -11.06 8.29
C ASP A 658 24.04 -12.32 8.05
N GLY A 659 24.57 -13.48 8.39
CA GLY A 659 23.95 -14.79 8.20
C GLY A 659 24.97 -15.85 7.85
N SER A 660 24.55 -17.11 7.85
CA SER A 660 25.41 -18.24 7.44
C SER A 660 25.05 -18.63 6.02
N SER A 661 25.85 -18.20 5.04
CA SER A 661 25.53 -18.32 3.61
C SER A 661 26.43 -19.31 2.89
N ARG A 662 25.99 -19.71 1.69
CA ARG A 662 26.74 -20.51 0.72
C ARG A 662 27.02 -19.67 -0.51
N ILE A 663 28.27 -19.57 -0.91
CA ILE A 663 28.68 -18.69 -2.01
C ILE A 663 29.59 -19.47 -2.95
N ASP A 664 29.23 -19.51 -4.23
CA ASP A 664 30.11 -19.94 -5.32
C ASP A 664 30.53 -18.69 -6.09
N THR A 665 31.83 -18.40 -6.13
CA THR A 665 32.32 -17.21 -6.86
C THR A 665 32.27 -17.38 -8.37
N GLY A 666 32.16 -18.62 -8.87
CA GLY A 666 32.33 -18.92 -10.29
C GLY A 666 33.74 -18.56 -10.82
N PRO A 667 33.98 -18.79 -12.12
CA PRO A 667 35.23 -18.43 -12.76
C PRO A 667 35.31 -16.94 -13.12
N GLY A 668 36.50 -16.34 -13.00
CA GLY A 668 36.80 -14.99 -13.49
C GLY A 668 37.47 -14.13 -12.45
N ARG A 669 37.26 -12.81 -12.48
CA ARG A 669 37.85 -11.88 -11.50
C ARG A 669 36.80 -11.37 -10.51
N ASN A 670 36.64 -12.09 -9.42
CA ASN A 670 35.56 -11.82 -8.48
C ASN A 670 36.02 -11.06 -7.25
N ARG A 671 35.12 -10.24 -6.71
CA ARG A 671 35.26 -9.60 -5.41
C ARG A 671 34.11 -10.01 -4.51
N VAL A 672 34.42 -10.56 -3.34
CA VAL A 672 33.44 -11.02 -2.36
C VAL A 672 33.63 -10.28 -1.05
N VAL A 673 32.56 -9.72 -0.50
CA VAL A 673 32.52 -9.11 0.84
C VAL A 673 31.44 -9.80 1.65
N LEU A 674 31.81 -10.33 2.83
CA LEU A 674 30.89 -11.06 3.72
C LEU A 674 30.62 -10.28 5.00
N GLY A 675 29.40 -10.40 5.52
CA GLY A 675 29.03 -9.94 6.86
C GLY A 675 29.40 -10.95 7.94
N SER A 676 28.74 -10.85 9.11
CA SER A 676 28.98 -11.79 10.19
C SER A 676 28.22 -13.11 10.02
N GLY A 677 28.86 -14.24 10.29
CA GLY A 677 28.22 -15.56 10.29
C GLY A 677 29.16 -16.69 9.92
N ASP A 678 28.61 -17.91 9.95
CA ASP A 678 29.35 -19.12 9.59
C ASP A 678 29.09 -19.45 8.11
N ASP A 679 30.00 -19.06 7.22
CA ASP A 679 29.84 -19.12 5.75
C ASP A 679 30.60 -20.30 5.11
N GLU A 680 30.06 -20.79 4.00
CA GLU A 680 30.73 -21.74 3.10
C GLU A 680 30.97 -21.06 1.75
N VAL A 681 32.23 -20.91 1.35
CA VAL A 681 32.62 -20.25 0.11
C VAL A 681 33.36 -21.22 -0.80
N PHE A 682 32.76 -21.59 -1.93
CA PHE A 682 33.43 -22.24 -3.03
C PHE A 682 34.10 -21.19 -3.92
N VAL A 683 35.43 -21.27 -4.01
CA VAL A 683 36.23 -20.30 -4.77
C VAL A 683 36.59 -20.90 -6.12
N GLY A 684 35.95 -20.39 -7.16
CA GLY A 684 36.17 -20.81 -8.54
C GLY A 684 37.54 -20.38 -9.10
N THR A 685 37.79 -20.75 -10.36
CA THR A 685 39.05 -20.45 -11.06
C THR A 685 39.22 -18.95 -11.32
N GLY A 686 40.43 -18.48 -11.65
CA GLY A 686 40.67 -17.06 -11.94
C GLY A 686 41.19 -16.28 -10.74
N VAL A 687 40.82 -15.01 -10.58
CA VAL A 687 41.38 -14.10 -9.56
C VAL A 687 40.29 -13.68 -8.58
N ASN A 688 40.37 -14.15 -7.34
CA ASN A 688 39.36 -13.86 -6.32
C ASN A 688 39.94 -12.98 -5.21
N LEU A 689 39.25 -11.88 -4.88
CA LEU A 689 39.54 -11.03 -3.72
C LEU A 689 38.39 -11.13 -2.72
N ILE A 690 38.64 -11.70 -1.55
CA ILE A 690 37.60 -12.00 -0.57
C ILE A 690 37.91 -11.28 0.75
N SER A 691 36.97 -10.45 1.19
CA SER A 691 36.95 -9.80 2.50
C SER A 691 35.97 -10.57 3.41
N PRO A 692 36.44 -11.53 4.21
CA PRO A 692 35.55 -12.28 5.10
C PRO A 692 35.17 -11.44 6.33
N GLY A 693 33.92 -11.56 6.76
CA GLY A 693 33.46 -10.99 8.02
C GLY A 693 33.79 -11.89 9.23
N PRO A 694 33.31 -11.53 10.42
CA PRO A 694 33.47 -12.34 11.63
C PRO A 694 32.64 -13.64 11.58
N GLY A 695 33.17 -14.73 12.12
CA GLY A 695 32.52 -16.04 12.18
C GLY A 695 33.40 -17.14 11.61
N ASN A 696 32.88 -18.37 11.55
CA ASN A 696 33.63 -19.51 11.02
C ASN A 696 33.40 -19.64 9.51
N VAL A 697 34.42 -19.34 8.70
CA VAL A 697 34.29 -19.41 7.24
C VAL A 697 35.05 -20.60 6.68
N ARG A 698 34.38 -21.45 5.93
CA ARG A 698 35.00 -22.57 5.20
C ARG A 698 35.18 -22.20 3.74
N PHE A 699 36.42 -22.07 3.29
CA PHE A 699 36.78 -21.85 1.90
C PHE A 699 37.13 -23.18 1.23
N THR A 700 36.35 -23.60 0.24
CA THR A 700 36.70 -24.71 -0.65
C THR A 700 37.35 -24.13 -1.91
N ILE A 701 38.67 -24.30 -2.04
CA ILE A 701 39.43 -23.62 -3.10
C ILE A 701 39.53 -24.51 -4.34
N GLY A 702 38.93 -24.06 -5.44
CA GLY A 702 39.01 -24.69 -6.75
C GLY A 702 40.39 -24.57 -7.40
N TYR A 703 40.63 -25.41 -8.41
CA TYR A 703 41.86 -25.43 -9.17
C TYR A 703 42.06 -24.18 -10.04
N GLY A 704 43.31 -23.77 -10.28
CA GLY A 704 43.62 -22.87 -11.39
C GLY A 704 43.28 -21.40 -11.16
N GLY A 705 43.49 -20.89 -9.94
CA GLY A 705 43.29 -19.47 -9.62
C GLY A 705 44.32 -18.86 -8.67
N VAL A 706 44.18 -17.55 -8.46
CA VAL A 706 44.84 -16.74 -7.44
C VAL A 706 43.75 -16.20 -6.52
N THR A 707 43.82 -16.58 -5.25
CA THR A 707 42.85 -16.11 -4.24
C THR A 707 43.55 -15.26 -3.20
N VAL A 708 42.99 -14.11 -2.88
CA VAL A 708 43.45 -13.24 -1.79
C VAL A 708 42.34 -13.18 -0.74
N ILE A 709 42.65 -13.61 0.48
CA ILE A 709 41.79 -13.44 1.65
C ILE A 709 42.33 -12.25 2.45
N GLU A 710 41.58 -11.14 2.47
CA GLU A 710 42.07 -9.85 2.96
C GLU A 710 42.27 -9.79 4.48
N THR A 711 41.50 -10.56 5.24
CA THR A 711 41.62 -10.63 6.69
C THR A 711 41.58 -12.08 7.16
N TRP A 712 42.72 -12.57 7.63
CA TRP A 712 42.84 -13.87 8.27
C TRP A 712 42.19 -13.90 9.65
N ARG A 713 41.52 -15.01 9.99
CA ARG A 713 40.95 -15.23 11.33
C ARG A 713 41.11 -16.69 11.77
N PRO A 714 41.23 -16.98 13.09
CA PRO A 714 41.33 -18.35 13.60
C PRO A 714 40.15 -19.28 13.25
N GLY A 715 38.94 -18.73 13.05
CA GLY A 715 37.74 -19.51 12.68
C GLY A 715 37.67 -19.93 11.21
N GLN A 716 38.66 -19.58 10.38
CA GLN A 716 38.66 -19.92 8.96
C GLN A 716 39.20 -21.33 8.71
N THR A 717 38.66 -22.03 7.72
CA THR A 717 39.15 -23.33 7.22
C THR A 717 39.39 -23.22 5.71
N TYR A 718 40.55 -23.70 5.24
CA TYR A 718 40.92 -23.74 3.83
C TYR A 718 40.91 -25.21 3.37
N ASP A 719 39.80 -25.62 2.75
CA ASP A 719 39.58 -26.95 2.23
C ASP A 719 40.23 -27.11 0.85
N LEU A 720 41.26 -27.94 0.82
CA LEU A 720 42.05 -28.30 -0.34
C LEU A 720 42.01 -29.82 -0.58
N THR A 721 41.00 -30.52 -0.03
CA THR A 721 40.87 -31.98 -0.12
C THR A 721 40.85 -32.46 -1.58
N ALA A 722 40.33 -31.62 -2.48
CA ALA A 722 40.27 -31.91 -3.91
C ALA A 722 41.62 -31.81 -4.63
N TRP A 723 42.66 -31.20 -4.06
CA TRP A 723 43.97 -30.94 -4.70
C TRP A 723 44.85 -32.20 -4.79
N PRO A 724 45.78 -32.32 -5.77
CA PRO A 724 46.60 -33.51 -5.96
C PRO A 724 47.70 -33.65 -4.89
N ALA A 725 48.05 -32.56 -4.23
CA ALA A 725 49.10 -32.48 -3.23
C ALA A 725 48.80 -31.39 -2.20
N PRO A 726 49.27 -31.52 -0.95
CA PRO A 726 49.16 -30.47 0.05
C PRO A 726 49.94 -29.20 -0.36
N PRO A 727 49.49 -28.00 0.05
CA PRO A 727 50.16 -26.75 -0.27
C PRO A 727 51.51 -26.60 0.44
N ALA A 728 52.42 -25.84 -0.17
CA ALA A 728 53.60 -25.32 0.52
C ALA A 728 53.29 -23.95 1.14
N LEU A 729 53.27 -23.87 2.48
CA LEU A 729 53.05 -22.62 3.20
C LEU A 729 54.34 -21.78 3.21
N THR A 730 54.23 -20.49 2.87
CA THR A 730 55.34 -19.53 2.90
C THR A 730 54.90 -18.29 3.67
N ASP A 731 55.57 -17.98 4.77
CA ASP A 731 55.46 -16.68 5.44
C ASP A 731 56.20 -15.64 4.59
N CYS A 732 55.45 -14.68 4.05
CA CYS A 732 55.97 -13.61 3.19
C CYS A 732 56.36 -12.36 3.99
N GLY A 733 56.19 -12.37 5.32
CA GLY A 733 56.38 -11.20 6.19
C GLY A 733 55.21 -10.22 6.13
N ALA A 734 55.24 -9.21 7.03
CA ALA A 734 54.24 -8.15 7.12
C ALA A 734 52.78 -8.64 7.29
N GLY A 735 52.58 -9.79 7.95
CA GLY A 735 51.25 -10.38 8.18
C GLY A 735 50.67 -11.07 6.95
N VAL A 736 51.51 -11.48 5.99
CA VAL A 736 51.08 -12.20 4.77
C VAL A 736 51.60 -13.63 4.77
N VAL A 737 50.71 -14.61 4.61
CA VAL A 737 51.07 -16.03 4.42
C VAL A 737 50.52 -16.53 3.10
N ARG A 738 51.33 -17.24 2.32
CA ARG A 738 50.94 -17.78 1.02
C ARG A 738 50.90 -19.31 1.04
N LEU A 739 49.80 -19.89 0.57
CA LEU A 739 49.66 -21.33 0.29
C LEU A 739 49.96 -21.53 -1.19
N ASN A 740 51.13 -22.08 -1.51
CA ASN A 740 51.53 -22.32 -2.89
C ASN A 740 51.01 -23.67 -3.37
N LEU A 741 50.28 -23.64 -4.48
CA LEU A 741 49.52 -24.76 -5.05
C LEU A 741 49.91 -24.93 -6.54
N GLY A 742 51.23 -25.02 -6.79
CA GLY A 742 51.78 -25.04 -8.14
C GLY A 742 51.71 -23.65 -8.79
N LEU A 743 50.95 -23.53 -9.89
CA LEU A 743 50.71 -22.25 -10.58
C LEU A 743 49.60 -21.41 -9.92
N SER A 744 48.88 -21.99 -8.97
CA SER A 744 47.88 -21.32 -8.15
C SER A 744 48.45 -20.97 -6.78
N TRP A 745 47.88 -19.96 -6.14
CA TRP A 745 48.16 -19.68 -4.74
C TRP A 745 46.97 -19.05 -4.03
N VAL A 746 46.93 -19.23 -2.71
CA VAL A 746 46.07 -18.47 -1.81
C VAL A 746 46.96 -17.56 -0.96
N GLU A 747 46.72 -16.26 -1.02
CA GLU A 747 47.38 -15.25 -0.18
C GLU A 747 46.45 -14.87 0.97
N LEU A 748 46.89 -15.10 2.19
CA LEU A 748 46.21 -14.71 3.43
C LEU A 748 46.87 -13.44 3.95
N ARG A 749 46.09 -12.40 4.21
CA ARG A 749 46.57 -11.12 4.75
C ARG A 749 46.11 -10.92 6.19
N GLU A 750 46.76 -9.99 6.89
CA GLU A 750 46.52 -9.68 8.31
C GLU A 750 46.66 -10.90 9.23
N VAL A 751 47.55 -11.83 8.88
CA VAL A 751 47.84 -13.03 9.66
C VAL A 751 48.59 -12.65 10.94
N GLY A 752 47.90 -12.76 12.08
CA GLY A 752 48.49 -12.49 13.40
C GLY A 752 49.39 -13.63 13.93
N ASP A 753 49.16 -14.86 13.46
CA ASP A 753 49.95 -16.05 13.82
C ASP A 753 50.13 -16.97 12.60
N PRO A 754 51.24 -16.84 11.84
CA PRO A 754 51.52 -17.69 10.70
C PRO A 754 51.56 -19.19 10.99
N ALA A 755 51.89 -19.61 12.23
CA ALA A 755 51.95 -21.02 12.60
C ALA A 755 50.55 -21.65 12.71
N ALA A 756 49.54 -20.85 13.09
CA ALA A 756 48.16 -21.31 13.21
C ALA A 756 47.53 -21.67 11.85
N VAL A 757 48.01 -21.07 10.75
CA VAL A 757 47.48 -21.31 9.39
C VAL A 757 47.51 -22.80 9.02
N ALA A 758 48.56 -23.53 9.42
CA ALA A 758 48.69 -24.95 9.10
C ALA A 758 47.55 -25.80 9.69
N GLY A 759 47.01 -25.42 10.85
CA GLY A 759 45.89 -26.12 11.50
C GLY A 759 44.53 -25.85 10.85
N GLN A 760 44.45 -24.87 9.95
CA GLN A 760 43.23 -24.48 9.24
C GLN A 760 43.16 -25.07 7.83
N VAL A 761 44.24 -25.68 7.36
CA VAL A 761 44.31 -26.30 6.04
C VAL A 761 43.86 -27.76 6.12
N VAL A 762 42.83 -28.11 5.34
CA VAL A 762 42.40 -29.50 5.15
C VAL A 762 42.95 -29.97 3.80
N GLY A 763 43.93 -30.86 3.83
CA GLY A 763 44.63 -31.35 2.63
C GLY A 763 44.03 -32.64 2.05
N PRO A 764 44.46 -33.06 0.85
CA PRO A 764 44.07 -34.35 0.27
C PRO A 764 44.55 -35.50 1.15
N GLU A 765 43.67 -36.46 1.46
CA GLU A 765 44.08 -37.71 2.10
C GLU A 765 45.12 -38.40 1.19
N GLY A 766 46.35 -38.56 1.68
CA GLY A 766 47.40 -39.24 0.92
C GLY A 766 46.95 -40.67 0.55
N PRO A 767 47.40 -41.23 -0.58
CA PRO A 767 47.02 -42.59 -0.96
C PRO A 767 47.36 -43.54 0.20
N ALA A 768 46.34 -44.28 0.66
CA ALA A 768 46.51 -45.30 1.68
C ALA A 768 47.68 -46.21 1.28
N LYS A 769 48.78 -46.17 2.04
CA LYS A 769 49.90 -47.08 1.83
C LYS A 769 49.38 -48.50 2.04
N GLU A 770 49.17 -49.24 0.95
CA GLU A 770 49.05 -50.69 0.97
C GLU A 770 50.22 -51.25 1.78
N ARG A 771 49.93 -51.85 2.93
CA ARG A 771 50.87 -52.74 3.62
C ARG A 771 51.04 -53.97 2.74
N ARG A 772 52.08 -53.98 1.90
CA ARG A 772 52.58 -55.21 1.29
C ARG A 772 53.33 -55.99 2.36
N GLY A 773 52.76 -57.11 2.77
CA GLY A 773 53.45 -58.20 3.45
C GLY A 773 54.23 -59.08 2.48
#